data_AF-A0A6M0SCI9-F1
#
_entry.id   AF-A0A6M0SCI9-F1
#
_cell.length_a   1.000
_cell.length_b   1.000
_cell.length_c   1.000
_cell.angle_alpha   90.00
_cell.angle_beta   90.00
_cell.angle_gamma   90.00
#
_symmetry.space_group_name_H-M   'P 1'
#
loop_
_entity.id
_entity.type
_entity.pdbx_description
1 polymer ?
#
loop_
_entity_poly.entity_id
_entity_poly.type
_entity_poly.pdbx_seq_one_letter_code
_entity_poly.pdbx_strand_id
1 'polypeptide(L)'
;MNSFLARELLALNDCGCCDGIGLYTPVEVFNRAGLKTITYRAGVHGQFKQSMLAQLSSAELSALQALTTRDDDDFAIALLDAWATVADVLTFYQERIAQESYLHTATERLSIRHLARLIGYQLQPGVAASTQLAFTLDTAPGSPTQITLDAGTKVQSIAGKDELPQLFETSTPIEARIAWNSLRPRLTQPQTSSSVNQSVTVQGIANSLQKGDKLLIVKGPSRSFKTVFRVTLDQAANTTRLDLISGAPPALPGFNNPTFPPGVEPNQQVPLTQAQIDSRIISKSWSQEDLLALIENQGWSVDSLTETIVTQQTAPPQPAEIYVFRLSAPVFGHNAAKRIEYDDSGDYSKPVIENGTLKQIEWQPAGESGSWLFLDNAYEGITQGGYVAIRKAPSSNPVIATINQVSTLTRSEYNLSGKTTRLILDTDWWKANSNSFHIIRRTLVYAQSEALSLANLPITEAVQGDTITLDSFYLGLQPGQPLILNGERADLPGVTHSEVLTLKTITIQSGYTQIILQKGLTYPYRRDTVTINANVAPATHGETVQEILGNGDASQVYQTFTLRQSPLTHVSSDATPSGALSTLEIRVNDIRWHEAPMLYGQTPQDRSFITRLTEAGNTLVKFGDGHTGEQLPTGINNIDARYRKGLGLAGNVRADQLTNLMSRPLGLKAVTNPLPATGGDNGESLANARDNAPLTVLTLDRVVSLQDFEDFSRAFGGIAKALATWTWMGQHRGVFVTVAGPNGEAIEAELIAKLLKQLQKSGDPHVPIQVQSYRAAKFTLAGKIQINPDFQADSVLDAVKQAMRRAFSFEARAFGQGVALSEVLAVMQRVTGVVHVDLDLLRRYGLLLINGLKRPLPAAVPQHDGSNLLAAELLTLDPAALDQLGVLS
;
A
#
# COMPACT_ATOMS: atom_id res chain seq x y z
N MET A 1 16.93 -60.48 33.83
CA MET A 1 17.95 -61.11 34.69
C MET A 1 17.89 -62.62 34.47
N ASN A 2 18.76 -63.15 33.60
CA ASN A 2 19.20 -64.58 33.47
C ASN A 2 19.77 -64.87 32.06
N SER A 3 20.58 -63.97 31.51
CA SER A 3 21.44 -64.27 30.33
C SER A 3 22.85 -63.71 30.44
N PHE A 4 23.13 -62.85 31.42
CA PHE A 4 24.46 -62.28 31.64
C PHE A 4 25.45 -63.27 32.27
N LEU A 5 24.99 -64.25 33.05
CA LEU A 5 25.84 -65.21 33.76
C LEU A 5 26.26 -66.43 32.93
N ALA A 6 25.69 -66.66 31.75
CA ALA A 6 26.08 -67.77 30.88
C ALA A 6 27.25 -67.44 29.93
N ARG A 7 27.61 -66.15 29.80
CA ARG A 7 28.67 -65.70 28.88
C ARG A 7 30.07 -65.70 29.48
N GLU A 8 30.20 -65.70 30.81
CA GLU A 8 31.49 -65.72 31.51
C GLU A 8 32.07 -67.13 31.73
N LEU A 9 31.28 -68.19 31.58
CA LEU A 9 31.72 -69.58 31.77
C LEU A 9 32.40 -70.23 30.54
N LEU A 10 32.51 -69.50 29.42
CA LEU A 10 33.23 -69.94 28.21
C LEU A 10 34.59 -69.23 28.02
N ALA A 11 34.99 -68.36 28.95
CA ALA A 11 36.24 -67.60 28.90
C ALA A 11 37.42 -68.32 29.59
N LEU A 12 37.53 -69.64 29.41
CA LEU A 12 38.68 -70.45 29.83
C LEU A 12 39.12 -71.32 28.66
N ASN A 13 39.79 -70.70 27.68
CA ASN A 13 40.55 -71.41 26.66
C ASN A 13 41.81 -70.59 26.32
N ASP A 14 42.86 -70.80 27.10
CA ASP A 14 44.15 -70.09 27.07
C ASP A 14 45.10 -70.59 25.96
N CYS A 15 44.61 -70.69 24.73
CA CYS A 15 45.51 -70.66 23.58
C CYS A 15 44.91 -69.73 22.52
N GLY A 16 45.58 -68.61 22.26
CA GLY A 16 45.26 -67.66 21.18
C GLY A 16 45.38 -68.26 19.76
N CYS A 17 45.22 -69.58 19.59
CA CYS A 17 45.14 -70.27 18.30
C CYS A 17 43.77 -70.09 17.62
N CYS A 18 42.76 -69.54 18.30
CA CYS A 18 41.43 -69.24 17.75
C CYS A 18 41.13 -67.73 17.67
N ASP A 19 42.09 -66.86 17.98
CA ASP A 19 41.96 -65.41 17.84
C ASP A 19 41.96 -65.05 16.35
N GLY A 20 40.78 -65.11 15.72
CA GLY A 20 40.65 -64.74 14.31
C GLY A 20 39.32 -65.07 13.63
N ILE A 21 38.49 -65.96 14.17
CA ILE A 21 37.29 -66.40 13.44
C ILE A 21 36.07 -66.50 14.37
N GLY A 22 35.38 -65.36 14.53
CA GLY A 22 34.15 -65.24 15.32
C GLY A 22 32.90 -65.16 14.46
N LEU A 23 31.75 -65.57 15.00
CA LEU A 23 30.45 -65.30 14.41
C LEU A 23 30.05 -63.85 14.71
N TYR A 24 30.16 -62.98 13.71
CA TYR A 24 29.82 -61.55 13.81
C TYR A 24 28.47 -61.20 13.19
N THR A 25 27.92 -62.08 12.34
CA THR A 25 26.63 -61.86 11.66
C THR A 25 25.64 -62.99 11.97
N PRO A 26 24.33 -62.69 12.10
CA PRO A 26 23.73 -61.38 11.91
C PRO A 26 23.98 -60.43 13.10
N VAL A 27 24.26 -59.16 12.79
CA VAL A 27 24.33 -58.09 13.79
C VAL A 27 22.93 -57.81 14.33
N GLU A 28 22.82 -57.56 15.63
CA GLU A 28 21.56 -57.17 16.26
C GLU A 28 21.11 -55.79 15.75
N VAL A 29 19.90 -55.74 15.20
CA VAL A 29 19.30 -54.49 14.74
C VAL A 29 18.68 -53.75 15.93
N PHE A 30 19.35 -52.71 16.41
CA PHE A 30 18.86 -51.85 17.48
C PHE A 30 18.93 -50.37 17.10
N ASN A 31 17.81 -49.64 17.25
CA ASN A 31 17.71 -48.22 16.97
C ASN A 31 16.98 -47.50 18.11
N ARG A 32 17.55 -46.42 18.63
CA ARG A 32 16.85 -45.54 19.57
C ARG A 32 15.78 -44.70 18.86
N ALA A 33 14.76 -44.25 19.58
CA ALA A 33 13.71 -43.39 19.03
C ALA A 33 14.25 -42.02 18.58
N GLY A 34 13.62 -41.42 17.56
CA GLY A 34 13.90 -40.06 17.10
C GLY A 34 15.19 -39.88 16.26
N LEU A 35 15.77 -40.97 15.76
CA LEU A 35 16.94 -40.90 14.88
C LEU A 35 16.58 -40.45 13.46
N LYS A 36 17.41 -39.57 12.88
CA LYS A 36 17.32 -39.14 11.47
C LYS A 36 17.77 -40.22 10.46
N THR A 37 18.46 -41.25 10.94
CA THR A 37 18.89 -42.40 10.16
C THR A 37 18.87 -43.63 11.06
N ILE A 38 18.39 -44.76 10.54
CA ILE A 38 18.42 -46.05 11.24
C ILE A 38 19.52 -46.96 10.68
N THR A 39 20.07 -47.81 11.55
CA THR A 39 20.97 -48.91 11.15
C THR A 39 20.13 -50.17 11.03
N TYR A 40 20.17 -50.83 9.86
CA TYR A 40 19.39 -52.05 9.60
C TYR A 40 20.21 -53.14 8.90
N ARG A 41 21.54 -52.97 8.83
CA ARG A 41 22.41 -53.97 8.23
C ARG A 41 22.59 -55.17 9.15
N ALA A 42 22.46 -56.37 8.59
CA ALA A 42 22.78 -57.63 9.26
C ALA A 42 24.29 -57.90 9.33
N GLY A 43 25.10 -57.12 8.61
CA GLY A 43 26.56 -57.17 8.61
C GLY A 43 27.15 -56.31 7.49
N VAL A 44 28.48 -56.22 7.44
CA VAL A 44 29.23 -55.73 6.25
C VAL A 44 30.03 -56.88 5.66
N HIS A 45 30.53 -56.72 4.43
CA HIS A 45 31.30 -57.75 3.70
C HIS A 45 32.31 -58.50 4.60
N GLY A 46 33.20 -57.78 5.30
CA GLY A 46 34.21 -58.39 6.15
C GLY A 46 33.63 -59.24 7.29
N GLN A 47 32.53 -58.81 7.90
CA GLN A 47 31.86 -59.55 8.98
C GLN A 47 31.16 -60.82 8.47
N PHE A 48 30.56 -60.76 7.28
CA PHE A 48 29.96 -61.94 6.63
C PHE A 48 31.02 -62.95 6.24
N LYS A 49 32.10 -62.52 5.57
CA LYS A 49 33.22 -63.39 5.18
C LYS A 49 33.82 -64.08 6.40
N GLN A 50 34.08 -63.32 7.46
CA GLN A 50 34.63 -63.86 8.71
C GLN A 50 33.67 -64.85 9.40
N SER A 51 32.36 -64.56 9.42
CA SER A 51 31.37 -65.48 10.00
C SER A 51 31.23 -66.77 9.20
N MET A 52 31.26 -66.70 7.86
CA MET A 52 31.25 -67.88 6.99
C MET A 52 32.52 -68.73 7.16
N LEU A 53 33.68 -68.09 7.25
CA LEU A 53 34.96 -68.77 7.57
C LEU A 53 34.92 -69.43 8.95
N ALA A 54 34.24 -68.83 9.93
CA ALA A 54 34.08 -69.40 11.27
C ALA A 54 33.26 -70.70 11.21
N GLN A 55 32.20 -70.69 10.39
CA GLN A 55 31.29 -71.83 10.26
C GLN A 55 31.90 -73.02 9.53
N LEU A 56 32.91 -72.84 8.67
CA LEU A 56 33.63 -73.96 8.05
C LEU A 56 34.21 -74.93 9.08
N SER A 57 34.55 -74.43 10.27
CA SER A 57 35.08 -75.22 11.40
C SER A 57 33.99 -75.64 12.41
N SER A 58 32.71 -75.37 12.12
CA SER A 58 31.59 -75.70 13.01
C SER A 58 31.36 -77.21 13.09
N ALA A 59 31.07 -77.70 14.30
CA ALA A 59 30.67 -79.08 14.53
C ALA A 59 29.33 -79.44 13.83
N GLU A 60 28.50 -78.44 13.53
CA GLU A 60 27.22 -78.61 12.84
C GLU A 60 27.37 -78.90 11.34
N LEU A 61 28.51 -78.55 10.76
CA LEU A 61 28.82 -78.74 9.33
C LEU A 61 29.96 -79.76 9.16
N SER A 62 29.79 -80.95 9.76
CA SER A 62 30.82 -82.01 9.79
C SER A 62 31.35 -82.41 8.41
N ALA A 63 30.53 -82.34 7.37
CA ALA A 63 30.92 -82.61 5.99
C ALA A 63 31.96 -81.61 5.42
N LEU A 64 32.06 -80.40 6.00
CA LEU A 64 32.97 -79.34 5.56
C LEU A 64 34.27 -79.29 6.36
N GLN A 65 34.43 -80.13 7.40
CA GLN A 65 35.64 -80.17 8.24
C GLN A 65 36.92 -80.51 7.45
N ALA A 66 36.78 -81.18 6.31
CA ALA A 66 37.90 -81.47 5.41
C ALA A 66 38.45 -80.21 4.69
N LEU A 67 37.71 -79.09 4.69
CA LEU A 67 38.12 -77.83 4.05
C LEU A 67 38.96 -76.98 5.03
N THR A 68 40.27 -77.20 5.03
CA THR A 68 41.22 -76.60 6.00
C THR A 68 41.87 -75.30 5.54
N THR A 69 41.87 -75.02 4.23
CA THR A 69 42.45 -73.78 3.67
C THR A 69 41.70 -72.53 4.13
N ARG A 70 42.43 -71.43 4.35
CA ARG A 70 41.87 -70.10 4.67
C ARG A 70 42.51 -69.01 3.81
N ASP A 71 43.26 -69.39 2.78
CA ASP A 71 43.93 -68.47 1.87
C ASP A 71 42.92 -67.88 0.88
N ASP A 72 43.01 -66.58 0.65
CA ASP A 72 42.11 -65.87 -0.28
C ASP A 72 42.29 -66.29 -1.75
N ASP A 73 43.41 -66.95 -2.07
CA ASP A 73 43.71 -67.50 -3.40
C ASP A 73 43.01 -68.85 -3.68
N ASP A 74 42.35 -69.46 -2.68
CA ASP A 74 41.61 -70.70 -2.84
C ASP A 74 40.19 -70.48 -3.41
N PHE A 75 39.78 -71.32 -4.34
CA PHE A 75 38.48 -71.21 -5.01
C PHE A 75 37.28 -71.30 -4.04
N ALA A 76 37.36 -72.14 -3.00
CA ALA A 76 36.29 -72.28 -2.02
C ALA A 76 36.16 -71.04 -1.13
N ILE A 77 37.28 -70.38 -0.82
CA ILE A 77 37.31 -69.12 -0.06
C ILE A 77 36.84 -67.97 -0.94
N ALA A 78 37.21 -67.93 -2.21
CA ALA A 78 36.70 -66.98 -3.19
C ALA A 78 35.17 -67.08 -3.36
N LEU A 79 34.58 -68.28 -3.25
CA LEU A 79 33.13 -68.46 -3.26
C LEU A 79 32.45 -67.86 -2.01
N LEU A 80 33.07 -68.00 -0.83
CA LEU A 80 32.58 -67.36 0.40
C LEU A 80 32.73 -65.84 0.34
N ASP A 81 33.80 -65.33 -0.26
CA ASP A 81 34.00 -63.90 -0.51
C ASP A 81 32.93 -63.34 -1.46
N ALA A 82 32.64 -64.05 -2.55
CA ALA A 82 31.56 -63.71 -3.46
C ALA A 82 30.20 -63.69 -2.74
N TRP A 83 29.91 -64.68 -1.88
CA TRP A 83 28.68 -64.67 -1.10
C TRP A 83 28.62 -63.56 -0.05
N ALA A 84 29.74 -63.25 0.61
CA ALA A 84 29.85 -62.12 1.53
C ALA A 84 29.58 -60.78 0.81
N THR A 85 30.03 -60.65 -0.44
CA THR A 85 29.73 -59.48 -1.29
C THR A 85 28.24 -59.37 -1.59
N VAL A 86 27.59 -60.46 -2.00
CA VAL A 86 26.14 -60.43 -2.26
C VAL A 86 25.36 -60.14 -0.97
N ALA A 87 25.77 -60.70 0.18
CA ALA A 87 25.14 -60.41 1.47
C ALA A 87 25.27 -58.92 1.87
N ASP A 88 26.44 -58.30 1.65
CA ASP A 88 26.66 -56.87 1.90
C ASP A 88 25.77 -55.99 1.00
N VAL A 89 25.69 -56.32 -0.29
CA VAL A 89 24.82 -55.62 -1.24
C VAL A 89 23.34 -55.75 -0.84
N LEU A 90 22.88 -56.96 -0.51
CA LEU A 90 21.49 -57.21 -0.11
C LEU A 90 21.15 -56.44 1.17
N THR A 91 22.02 -56.47 2.18
CA THR A 91 21.73 -55.79 3.45
C THR A 91 21.87 -54.27 3.35
N PHE A 92 22.70 -53.76 2.43
CA PHE A 92 22.68 -52.34 2.04
C PHE A 92 21.33 -51.93 1.48
N TYR A 93 20.76 -52.70 0.54
CA TYR A 93 19.43 -52.39 -0.01
C TYR A 93 18.32 -52.52 1.04
N GLN A 94 18.39 -53.50 1.93
CA GLN A 94 17.45 -53.62 3.06
C GLN A 94 17.51 -52.39 3.97
N GLU A 95 18.71 -51.88 4.28
CA GLU A 95 18.86 -50.64 5.04
C GLU A 95 18.25 -49.46 4.29
N ARG A 96 18.50 -49.31 2.98
CA ARG A 96 17.89 -48.23 2.19
C ARG A 96 16.36 -48.31 2.22
N ILE A 97 15.78 -49.49 2.04
CA ILE A 97 14.32 -49.72 2.11
C ILE A 97 13.78 -49.39 3.51
N ALA A 98 14.49 -49.80 4.57
CA ALA A 98 14.11 -49.50 5.94
C ALA A 98 14.12 -47.98 6.22
N GLN A 99 15.12 -47.24 5.70
CA GLN A 99 15.15 -45.78 5.81
C GLN A 99 13.94 -45.13 5.11
N GLU A 100 13.49 -45.68 3.98
CA GLU A 100 12.33 -45.15 3.25
C GLU A 100 10.97 -45.51 3.90
N SER A 101 10.95 -46.36 4.94
CA SER A 101 9.72 -46.84 5.59
C SER A 101 9.19 -45.92 6.69
N TYR A 102 9.96 -44.93 7.15
CA TYR A 102 9.53 -43.96 8.17
C TYR A 102 9.65 -42.54 7.68
N LEU A 103 8.67 -41.69 8.02
CA LEU A 103 8.59 -40.32 7.53
C LEU A 103 9.83 -39.49 7.86
N HIS A 104 10.40 -39.68 9.05
CA HIS A 104 11.56 -38.93 9.53
C HIS A 104 12.88 -39.38 8.89
N THR A 105 12.98 -40.63 8.42
CA THR A 105 14.21 -41.19 7.83
C THR A 105 14.17 -41.22 6.31
N ALA A 106 12.98 -41.22 5.71
CA ALA A 106 12.80 -41.31 4.26
C ALA A 106 13.47 -40.13 3.56
N THR A 107 14.23 -40.39 2.50
CA THR A 107 14.94 -39.40 1.70
C THR A 107 14.27 -39.14 0.37
N GLU A 108 13.56 -40.14 -0.17
CA GLU A 108 12.88 -40.02 -1.45
C GLU A 108 11.53 -39.31 -1.33
N ARG A 109 11.23 -38.50 -2.36
CA ARG A 109 9.96 -37.77 -2.45
C ARG A 109 8.76 -38.70 -2.51
N LEU A 110 8.89 -39.83 -3.20
CA LEU A 110 7.83 -40.82 -3.33
C LEU A 110 7.44 -41.37 -1.96
N SER A 111 8.42 -41.86 -1.20
CA SER A 111 8.21 -42.47 0.12
C SER A 111 7.48 -41.55 1.07
N ILE A 112 7.95 -40.30 1.23
CA ILE A 112 7.34 -39.29 2.13
C ILE A 112 5.87 -39.06 1.76
N ARG A 113 5.57 -38.91 0.47
CA ARG A 113 4.21 -38.67 0.00
C ARG A 113 3.31 -39.87 0.21
N HIS A 114 3.79 -41.08 -0.03
CA HIS A 114 3.03 -42.31 0.19
C HIS A 114 2.80 -42.55 1.68
N LEU A 115 3.80 -42.31 2.54
CA LEU A 115 3.66 -42.42 3.99
C LEU A 115 2.69 -41.38 4.55
N ALA A 116 2.81 -40.12 4.15
CA ALA A 116 1.87 -39.06 4.53
C ALA A 116 0.44 -39.38 4.07
N ARG A 117 0.30 -39.99 2.88
CA ARG A 117 -0.99 -40.42 2.37
C ARG A 117 -1.67 -41.50 3.23
N LEU A 118 -0.91 -42.40 3.88
CA LEU A 118 -1.50 -43.45 4.72
C LEU A 118 -2.35 -42.86 5.85
N ILE A 119 -2.02 -41.64 6.28
CA ILE A 119 -2.74 -40.89 7.31
C ILE A 119 -3.67 -39.81 6.74
N GLY A 120 -3.96 -39.87 5.43
CA GLY A 120 -4.83 -38.91 4.76
C GLY A 120 -4.19 -37.54 4.50
N TYR A 121 -2.90 -37.35 4.83
CA TYR A 121 -2.21 -36.08 4.63
C TYR A 121 -1.87 -35.86 3.15
N GLN A 122 -2.25 -34.70 2.63
CA GLN A 122 -1.85 -34.21 1.32
C GLN A 122 -0.98 -32.97 1.51
N LEU A 123 0.16 -32.95 0.83
CA LEU A 123 1.04 -31.78 0.84
C LEU A 123 0.28 -30.56 0.34
N GLN A 124 0.46 -29.42 1.01
CA GLN A 124 -0.23 -28.20 0.60
C GLN A 124 0.20 -27.78 -0.80
N PRO A 125 -0.75 -27.39 -1.66
CA PRO A 125 -0.44 -26.80 -2.93
C PRO A 125 0.15 -25.41 -2.73
N GLY A 126 0.92 -24.95 -3.72
CA GLY A 126 1.36 -23.56 -3.72
C GLY A 126 0.21 -22.62 -4.08
N VAL A 127 0.24 -21.41 -3.54
CA VAL A 127 -0.77 -20.37 -3.74
C VAL A 127 -0.26 -19.32 -4.74
N ALA A 128 -1.15 -18.80 -5.57
CA ALA A 128 -0.86 -17.71 -6.49
C ALA A 128 -0.75 -16.38 -5.75
N ALA A 129 0.24 -15.58 -6.16
CA ALA A 129 0.33 -14.20 -5.72
C ALA A 129 -0.87 -13.38 -6.20
N SER A 130 -1.23 -12.35 -5.43
CA SER A 130 -2.27 -11.39 -5.76
C SER A 130 -1.73 -9.96 -5.76
N THR A 131 -2.35 -9.10 -6.55
CA THR A 131 -2.05 -7.66 -6.59
C THR A 131 -3.22 -6.86 -7.14
N GLN A 132 -3.10 -5.54 -7.11
CA GLN A 132 -4.04 -4.61 -7.71
C GLN A 132 -3.37 -3.95 -8.93
N LEU A 133 -3.99 -4.07 -10.10
CA LEU A 133 -3.51 -3.45 -11.34
C LEU A 133 -4.20 -2.10 -11.55
N ALA A 134 -3.41 -1.06 -11.79
CA ALA A 134 -3.88 0.26 -12.21
C ALA A 134 -3.82 0.37 -13.74
N PHE A 135 -4.96 0.51 -14.39
CA PHE A 135 -5.06 0.71 -15.83
C PHE A 135 -5.07 2.19 -16.20
N THR A 136 -4.50 2.51 -17.35
CA THR A 136 -4.53 3.85 -17.93
C THR A 136 -5.16 3.76 -19.32
N LEU A 137 -6.23 4.52 -19.54
CA LEU A 137 -6.86 4.67 -20.85
C LEU A 137 -6.16 5.74 -21.69
N ASP A 138 -6.25 5.61 -23.01
CA ASP A 138 -5.71 6.59 -23.94
C ASP A 138 -6.54 7.87 -23.93
N THR A 139 -5.86 9.01 -23.92
CA THR A 139 -6.45 10.35 -23.91
C THR A 139 -6.38 11.02 -25.28
N ALA A 140 -5.89 10.32 -26.30
CA ALA A 140 -5.84 10.84 -27.66
C ALA A 140 -7.25 11.13 -28.21
N PRO A 141 -7.44 12.23 -28.98
CA PRO A 141 -8.73 12.54 -29.60
C PRO A 141 -9.30 11.34 -30.39
N GLY A 142 -10.56 10.99 -30.14
CA GLY A 142 -11.22 9.83 -30.77
C GLY A 142 -11.12 8.52 -29.98
N SER A 143 -10.36 8.48 -28.88
CA SER A 143 -10.35 7.34 -27.95
C SER A 143 -11.69 7.23 -27.20
N PRO A 144 -12.19 6.01 -26.94
CA PRO A 144 -13.41 5.84 -26.13
C PRO A 144 -13.19 6.37 -24.71
N THR A 145 -14.15 7.14 -24.20
CA THR A 145 -14.08 7.75 -22.86
C THR A 145 -14.24 6.73 -21.73
N GLN A 146 -14.83 5.59 -22.03
CA GLN A 146 -15.03 4.45 -21.13
C GLN A 146 -14.88 3.13 -21.90
N ILE A 147 -14.34 2.11 -21.24
CA ILE A 147 -14.24 0.73 -21.76
C ILE A 147 -14.55 -0.28 -20.66
N THR A 148 -15.03 -1.46 -21.04
CA THR A 148 -15.14 -2.61 -20.12
C THR A 148 -13.89 -3.49 -20.29
N LEU A 149 -13.21 -3.77 -19.18
CA LEU A 149 -12.13 -4.74 -19.12
C LEU A 149 -12.69 -6.02 -18.50
N ASP A 150 -12.70 -7.11 -19.25
CA ASP A 150 -13.20 -8.39 -18.75
C ASP A 150 -12.24 -9.02 -17.73
N ALA A 151 -12.77 -9.93 -16.90
CA ALA A 151 -11.94 -10.86 -16.16
C ALA A 151 -11.11 -11.73 -17.12
N GLY A 152 -9.88 -12.06 -16.75
CA GLY A 152 -8.94 -12.76 -17.62
C GLY A 152 -8.09 -11.83 -18.51
N THR A 153 -8.14 -10.51 -18.30
CA THR A 153 -7.23 -9.59 -18.98
C THR A 153 -5.79 -9.89 -18.54
N LYS A 154 -4.95 -10.26 -19.51
CA LYS A 154 -3.60 -10.78 -19.28
C LYS A 154 -2.54 -9.67 -19.24
N VAL A 155 -1.74 -9.65 -18.18
CA VAL A 155 -0.60 -8.74 -17.99
C VAL A 155 0.64 -9.56 -17.65
N GLN A 156 1.78 -9.21 -18.25
CA GLN A 156 3.05 -9.89 -18.03
C GLN A 156 4.04 -8.97 -17.33
N SER A 157 4.85 -9.53 -16.44
CA SER A 157 5.93 -8.81 -15.78
C SER A 157 7.14 -8.65 -16.69
N ILE A 158 7.84 -7.53 -16.54
CA ILE A 158 9.20 -7.36 -17.05
C ILE A 158 10.15 -7.97 -16.02
N ALA A 159 10.80 -9.07 -16.41
CA ALA A 159 11.70 -9.80 -15.53
C ALA A 159 12.99 -9.02 -15.23
N GLY A 160 13.46 -9.09 -13.98
CA GLY A 160 14.79 -8.63 -13.59
C GLY A 160 15.92 -9.56 -14.07
N LYS A 161 17.16 -9.25 -13.68
CA LYS A 161 18.31 -10.13 -13.92
C LYS A 161 18.09 -11.46 -13.16
N ASP A 162 18.11 -12.58 -13.88
CA ASP A 162 17.88 -13.94 -13.37
C ASP A 162 16.41 -14.27 -12.96
N GLU A 163 15.43 -13.43 -13.36
CA GLU A 163 14.00 -13.72 -13.19
C GLU A 163 13.36 -14.16 -14.52
N LEU A 164 12.26 -14.94 -14.44
CA LEU A 164 11.44 -15.27 -15.61
C LEU A 164 10.20 -14.35 -15.66
N PRO A 165 9.69 -13.96 -16.84
CA PRO A 165 8.44 -13.23 -16.95
C PRO A 165 7.28 -14.01 -16.35
N GLN A 166 6.46 -13.36 -15.52
CA GLN A 166 5.30 -13.94 -14.86
C GLN A 166 4.02 -13.37 -15.45
N LEU A 167 2.98 -14.19 -15.58
CA LEU A 167 1.70 -13.77 -16.16
C LEU A 167 0.63 -13.63 -15.08
N PHE A 168 -0.10 -12.54 -15.13
CA PHE A 168 -1.24 -12.24 -14.26
C PHE A 168 -2.51 -12.08 -15.08
N GLU A 169 -3.64 -12.44 -14.48
CA GLU A 169 -4.96 -12.22 -15.05
C GLU A 169 -5.83 -11.43 -14.06
N THR A 170 -6.64 -10.52 -14.58
CA THR A 170 -7.67 -9.83 -13.78
C THR A 170 -8.71 -10.84 -13.29
N SER A 171 -9.07 -10.76 -12.01
CA SER A 171 -9.99 -11.70 -11.37
C SER A 171 -11.46 -11.33 -11.59
N THR A 172 -11.75 -10.04 -11.77
CA THR A 172 -13.10 -9.50 -11.96
C THR A 172 -13.12 -8.51 -13.12
N PRO A 173 -14.25 -8.39 -13.84
CA PRO A 173 -14.40 -7.33 -14.83
C PRO A 173 -14.46 -5.97 -14.14
N ILE A 174 -13.97 -4.92 -14.83
CA ILE A 174 -14.10 -3.53 -14.37
C ILE A 174 -14.55 -2.63 -15.51
N GLU A 175 -15.27 -1.57 -15.18
CA GLU A 175 -15.47 -0.44 -16.07
C GLU A 175 -14.34 0.57 -15.83
N ALA A 176 -13.58 0.89 -16.88
CA ALA A 176 -12.49 1.86 -16.82
C ALA A 176 -12.90 3.14 -17.56
N ARG A 177 -12.49 4.30 -17.05
CA ARG A 177 -12.80 5.61 -17.62
C ARG A 177 -11.57 6.50 -17.74
N ILE A 178 -11.50 7.33 -18.78
CA ILE A 178 -10.39 8.30 -18.95
C ILE A 178 -10.29 9.23 -17.75
N ALA A 179 -11.44 9.72 -17.25
CA ALA A 179 -11.51 10.63 -16.10
C ALA A 179 -10.90 10.03 -14.82
N TRP A 180 -10.79 8.71 -14.73
CA TRP A 180 -10.30 7.95 -13.57
C TRP A 180 -8.82 7.59 -13.64
N ASN A 181 -8.13 7.95 -14.72
CA ASN A 181 -6.69 7.70 -14.89
C ASN A 181 -5.85 8.36 -13.79
N SER A 182 -6.22 9.57 -13.37
CA SER A 182 -5.46 10.38 -12.41
C SER A 182 -6.36 11.45 -11.77
N LEU A 183 -7.23 11.05 -10.86
CA LEU A 183 -7.97 11.96 -9.98
C LEU A 183 -6.96 12.69 -9.06
N ARG A 184 -7.21 13.96 -8.75
CA ARG A 184 -6.32 14.73 -7.86
C ARG A 184 -7.12 15.30 -6.68
N PRO A 185 -6.49 15.48 -5.51
CA PRO A 185 -7.12 16.26 -4.46
C PRO A 185 -7.23 17.71 -4.90
N ARG A 186 -8.24 18.40 -4.38
CA ARG A 186 -8.43 19.82 -4.60
C ARG A 186 -7.21 20.60 -4.12
N LEU A 187 -6.61 21.38 -5.03
CA LEU A 187 -5.38 22.13 -4.79
C LEU A 187 -5.62 23.56 -4.30
N THR A 188 -6.76 24.15 -4.66
CA THR A 188 -7.07 25.55 -4.33
C THR A 188 -8.49 25.72 -3.81
N GLN A 189 -8.70 26.76 -3.00
CA GLN A 189 -9.99 27.12 -2.41
C GLN A 189 -10.33 28.60 -2.66
N PRO A 190 -11.62 28.95 -2.77
CA PRO A 190 -12.03 30.34 -2.93
C PRO A 190 -11.66 31.16 -1.70
N GLN A 191 -11.38 32.44 -1.91
CA GLN A 191 -11.32 33.40 -0.80
C GLN A 191 -12.70 33.55 -0.18
N THR A 192 -12.74 33.75 1.13
CA THR A 192 -13.97 34.04 1.88
C THR A 192 -14.07 35.53 2.18
N SER A 193 -15.28 36.02 2.44
CA SER A 193 -15.49 37.41 2.86
C SER A 193 -14.69 37.78 4.11
N SER A 194 -14.38 36.85 5.01
CA SER A 194 -13.51 37.11 6.16
C SER A 194 -12.03 37.24 5.75
N SER A 195 -11.53 36.35 4.88
CA SER A 195 -10.12 36.35 4.43
C SER A 195 -9.72 37.67 3.76
N VAL A 196 -10.56 38.20 2.85
CA VAL A 196 -10.28 39.41 2.07
C VAL A 196 -10.13 40.69 2.90
N ASN A 197 -10.52 40.68 4.19
CA ASN A 197 -10.36 41.85 5.06
C ASN A 197 -8.91 42.06 5.58
N GLN A 198 -8.12 40.98 5.65
CA GLN A 198 -6.76 41.00 6.19
C GLN A 198 -5.71 40.84 5.10
N SER A 199 -5.99 40.00 4.11
CA SER A 199 -5.14 39.81 2.94
C SER A 199 -6.00 39.48 1.72
N VAL A 200 -5.60 39.96 0.56
CA VAL A 200 -6.29 39.71 -0.71
C VAL A 200 -5.30 39.15 -1.71
N THR A 201 -5.62 38.02 -2.33
CA THR A 201 -4.82 37.48 -3.44
C THR A 201 -5.55 37.74 -4.76
N VAL A 202 -4.91 38.45 -5.69
CA VAL A 202 -5.48 38.79 -6.99
C VAL A 202 -4.79 38.02 -8.11
N GLN A 203 -5.52 37.80 -9.20
CA GLN A 203 -5.01 37.14 -10.38
C GLN A 203 -3.97 38.03 -11.08
N GLY A 204 -2.86 37.43 -11.52
CA GLY A 204 -1.79 38.11 -12.26
C GLY A 204 -0.71 38.74 -11.37
N ILE A 205 0.49 38.87 -11.94
CA ILE A 205 1.63 39.60 -11.35
C ILE A 205 1.85 40.98 -11.98
N ALA A 206 1.25 41.26 -13.14
CA ALA A 206 1.39 42.52 -13.88
C ALA A 206 0.39 43.60 -13.45
N ASN A 207 -0.06 43.58 -12.19
CA ASN A 207 -1.12 44.46 -11.70
C ASN A 207 -0.60 45.84 -11.24
N SER A 208 0.70 46.12 -11.35
CA SER A 208 1.34 47.36 -10.91
C SER A 208 0.96 47.76 -9.46
N LEU A 209 0.86 46.76 -8.57
CA LEU A 209 0.47 46.95 -7.17
C LEU A 209 1.71 47.12 -6.29
N GLN A 210 1.68 48.10 -5.39
CA GLN A 210 2.78 48.43 -4.49
C GLN A 210 2.31 48.74 -3.07
N LYS A 211 3.25 48.72 -2.12
CA LYS A 211 3.01 49.15 -0.75
C LYS A 211 2.52 50.60 -0.74
N GLY A 212 1.42 50.85 -0.04
CA GLY A 212 0.80 52.17 0.08
C GLY A 212 -0.38 52.40 -0.87
N ASP A 213 -0.62 51.51 -1.83
CA ASP A 213 -1.79 51.58 -2.70
C ASP A 213 -3.09 51.53 -1.91
N LYS A 214 -4.12 52.19 -2.42
CA LYS A 214 -5.44 52.30 -1.78
C LYS A 214 -6.41 51.36 -2.45
N LEU A 215 -7.00 50.49 -1.64
CA LEU A 215 -7.98 49.52 -2.08
C LEU A 215 -9.37 49.84 -1.52
N LEU A 216 -10.37 49.56 -2.32
CA LEU A 216 -11.77 49.49 -1.91
C LEU A 216 -12.22 48.03 -2.02
N ILE A 217 -12.81 47.52 -0.94
CA ILE A 217 -13.44 46.20 -0.89
C ILE A 217 -14.94 46.42 -0.76
N VAL A 218 -15.71 45.94 -1.73
CA VAL A 218 -17.17 46.06 -1.78
C VAL A 218 -17.79 44.68 -1.51
N LYS A 219 -18.65 44.60 -0.50
CA LYS A 219 -19.36 43.38 -0.06
C LYS A 219 -20.84 43.68 0.04
N GLY A 220 -21.57 43.50 -1.06
CA GLY A 220 -22.95 44.00 -1.17
C GLY A 220 -23.00 45.50 -0.85
N PRO A 221 -23.79 45.96 0.13
CA PRO A 221 -23.85 47.39 0.50
C PRO A 221 -22.63 47.87 1.31
N SER A 222 -21.82 46.96 1.86
CA SER A 222 -20.70 47.31 2.72
C SER A 222 -19.47 47.69 1.88
N ARG A 223 -18.92 48.88 2.13
CA ARG A 223 -17.71 49.40 1.47
C ARG A 223 -16.61 49.60 2.50
N SER A 224 -15.44 49.01 2.29
CA SER A 224 -14.30 49.18 3.20
C SER A 224 -13.04 49.66 2.48
N PHE A 225 -12.45 50.73 3.01
CA PHE A 225 -11.24 51.34 2.47
C PHE A 225 -10.01 50.80 3.19
N LYS A 226 -9.03 50.31 2.44
CA LYS A 226 -7.81 49.68 2.95
C LYS A 226 -6.58 50.25 2.26
N THR A 227 -5.45 50.18 2.95
CA THR A 227 -4.14 50.51 2.37
C THR A 227 -3.31 49.25 2.32
N VAL A 228 -2.65 48.99 1.18
CA VAL A 228 -1.75 47.87 1.02
C VAL A 228 -0.53 48.07 1.90
N PHE A 229 -0.27 47.11 2.79
CA PHE A 229 0.88 47.14 3.69
C PHE A 229 2.08 46.39 3.11
N ARG A 230 1.83 45.25 2.44
CA ARG A 230 2.84 44.41 1.79
C ARG A 230 2.28 43.83 0.50
N VAL A 231 3.14 43.69 -0.51
CA VAL A 231 2.86 42.98 -1.76
C VAL A 231 3.83 41.82 -1.88
N THR A 232 3.31 40.63 -2.16
CA THR A 232 4.08 39.41 -2.39
C THR A 232 3.66 38.82 -3.72
N LEU A 233 4.61 38.59 -4.62
CA LEU A 233 4.36 38.00 -5.94
C LEU A 233 4.56 36.48 -5.87
N ASP A 234 3.61 35.73 -6.42
CA ASP A 234 3.76 34.29 -6.66
C ASP A 234 3.84 34.07 -8.17
N GLN A 235 5.05 33.83 -8.66
CA GLN A 235 5.31 33.60 -10.08
C GLN A 235 4.75 32.26 -10.56
N ALA A 236 4.75 31.22 -9.72
CA ALA A 236 4.32 29.88 -10.10
C ALA A 236 2.79 29.83 -10.26
N ALA A 237 2.06 30.46 -9.33
CA ALA A 237 0.60 30.58 -9.42
C ALA A 237 0.14 31.74 -10.33
N ASN A 238 1.06 32.60 -10.78
CA ASN A 238 0.76 33.88 -11.44
C ASN A 238 -0.26 34.72 -10.65
N THR A 239 0.00 34.93 -9.37
CA THR A 239 -0.88 35.72 -8.47
C THR A 239 -0.11 36.76 -7.68
N THR A 240 -0.81 37.81 -7.23
CA THR A 240 -0.28 38.84 -6.35
C THR A 240 -1.04 38.83 -5.04
N ARG A 241 -0.34 38.62 -3.93
CA ARG A 241 -0.89 38.71 -2.58
C ARG A 241 -0.65 40.09 -1.98
N LEU A 242 -1.71 40.69 -1.44
CA LEU A 242 -1.74 42.00 -0.79
C LEU A 242 -2.08 41.80 0.68
N ASP A 243 -1.15 42.04 1.60
CA ASP A 243 -1.46 42.08 3.03
C ASP A 243 -1.95 43.49 3.40
N LEU A 244 -3.10 43.58 4.08
CA LEU A 244 -3.79 44.83 4.38
C LEU A 244 -3.63 45.30 5.83
N ILE A 245 -2.90 44.53 6.64
CA ILE A 245 -2.64 44.82 8.05
C ILE A 245 -1.13 44.89 8.31
N SER A 246 -0.75 45.67 9.32
CA SER A 246 0.65 45.75 9.76
C SER A 246 1.05 44.52 10.56
N GLY A 247 2.26 44.00 10.31
CA GLY A 247 2.84 42.90 11.09
C GLY A 247 3.30 41.72 10.23
N ALA A 248 3.32 40.52 10.84
CA ALA A 248 3.58 39.27 10.13
C ALA A 248 2.46 39.00 9.11
N PRO A 249 2.76 38.39 7.94
CA PRO A 249 1.74 37.99 6.98
C PRO A 249 0.67 37.11 7.66
N PRO A 250 -0.63 37.37 7.46
CA PRO A 250 -1.69 36.47 7.93
C PRO A 250 -1.47 35.04 7.42
N ALA A 251 -1.72 34.04 8.26
CA ALA A 251 -1.74 32.66 7.79
C ALA A 251 -2.85 32.47 6.74
N LEU A 252 -2.66 31.54 5.81
CA LEU A 252 -3.74 31.15 4.91
C LEU A 252 -4.88 30.54 5.72
N PRO A 253 -6.15 30.76 5.33
CA PRO A 253 -7.28 30.14 6.00
C PRO A 253 -7.19 28.61 5.85
N GLY A 254 -7.47 27.89 6.93
CA GLY A 254 -7.46 26.44 6.89
C GLY A 254 -8.51 25.89 5.93
N PHE A 255 -8.18 24.81 5.23
CA PHE A 255 -9.12 24.15 4.33
C PHE A 255 -10.21 23.43 5.11
N ASN A 256 -11.45 23.92 4.98
CA ASN A 256 -12.64 23.30 5.55
C ASN A 256 -13.65 23.02 4.44
N ASN A 257 -14.19 21.81 4.42
CA ASN A 257 -15.28 21.47 3.50
C ASN A 257 -16.56 22.18 3.97
N PRO A 258 -17.14 23.07 3.16
CA PRO A 258 -18.38 23.73 3.53
C PRO A 258 -19.52 22.72 3.58
N THR A 259 -20.33 22.77 4.64
CA THR A 259 -21.51 21.92 4.78
C THR A 259 -22.70 22.55 4.07
N PHE A 260 -23.36 21.79 3.21
CA PHE A 260 -24.56 22.24 2.49
C PHE A 260 -25.78 21.45 2.95
N PRO A 261 -27.00 22.05 2.90
CA PRO A 261 -28.22 21.30 3.14
C PRO A 261 -28.37 20.17 2.11
N PRO A 262 -28.95 19.03 2.48
CA PRO A 262 -29.14 17.92 1.56
C PRO A 262 -30.01 18.34 0.36
N GLY A 263 -29.66 17.78 -0.80
CA GLY A 263 -30.45 17.86 -2.01
C GLY A 263 -31.80 17.17 -1.84
N VAL A 264 -32.82 17.68 -2.52
CA VAL A 264 -34.14 17.07 -2.58
C VAL A 264 -34.59 17.06 -4.03
N GLU A 265 -35.06 15.90 -4.47
CA GLU A 265 -35.58 15.71 -5.83
C GLU A 265 -36.80 16.62 -6.06
N PRO A 266 -36.87 17.34 -7.19
CA PRO A 266 -38.04 18.14 -7.51
C PRO A 266 -39.23 17.26 -7.90
N ASN A 267 -40.42 17.64 -7.46
CA ASN A 267 -41.67 16.93 -7.76
C ASN A 267 -42.13 17.06 -9.24
N GLN A 268 -41.36 17.76 -10.09
CA GLN A 268 -41.66 18.00 -11.50
C GLN A 268 -40.36 18.01 -12.32
N GLN A 269 -40.45 17.77 -13.62
CA GLN A 269 -39.32 17.88 -14.53
C GLN A 269 -38.85 19.33 -14.66
N VAL A 270 -37.53 19.52 -14.59
CA VAL A 270 -36.87 20.83 -14.66
C VAL A 270 -35.81 20.78 -15.75
N PRO A 271 -35.69 21.81 -16.62
CA PRO A 271 -34.63 21.85 -17.62
C PRO A 271 -33.24 22.07 -16.99
N LEU A 272 -32.22 21.43 -17.57
CA LEU A 272 -30.83 21.62 -17.17
C LEU A 272 -30.35 23.01 -17.61
N THR A 273 -30.33 23.96 -16.67
CA THR A 273 -29.87 25.35 -16.89
C THR A 273 -28.90 25.75 -15.78
N GLN A 274 -28.02 26.72 -16.04
CA GLN A 274 -27.04 27.20 -15.03
C GLN A 274 -27.70 27.56 -13.69
N ALA A 275 -28.83 28.27 -13.72
CA ALA A 275 -29.55 28.66 -12.51
C ALA A 275 -30.06 27.46 -11.70
N GLN A 276 -30.46 26.36 -12.37
CA GLN A 276 -30.89 25.13 -11.68
C GLN A 276 -29.69 24.36 -11.12
N ILE A 277 -28.57 24.33 -11.83
CA ILE A 277 -27.32 23.74 -11.33
C ILE A 277 -26.86 24.47 -10.07
N ASP A 278 -26.85 25.81 -10.08
CA ASP A 278 -26.45 26.63 -8.93
C ASP A 278 -27.34 26.38 -7.71
N SER A 279 -28.66 26.41 -7.91
CA SER A 279 -29.65 26.35 -6.82
C SER A 279 -29.95 24.94 -6.31
N ARG A 280 -29.73 23.89 -7.12
CA ARG A 280 -30.07 22.50 -6.76
C ARG A 280 -28.88 21.58 -6.58
N ILE A 281 -27.77 21.84 -7.26
CA ILE A 281 -26.59 20.96 -7.22
C ILE A 281 -25.47 21.63 -6.42
N ILE A 282 -25.01 22.81 -6.83
CA ILE A 282 -23.87 23.49 -6.20
C ILE A 282 -24.17 23.90 -4.75
N SER A 283 -25.37 24.44 -4.48
CA SER A 283 -25.76 24.89 -3.14
C SER A 283 -26.33 23.79 -2.23
N LYS A 284 -26.23 22.52 -2.66
CA LYS A 284 -26.73 21.34 -1.93
C LYS A 284 -25.63 20.30 -1.72
N SER A 285 -25.87 19.38 -0.80
CA SER A 285 -25.08 18.15 -0.64
C SER A 285 -25.87 16.98 -1.18
N TRP A 286 -25.25 16.16 -2.04
CA TRP A 286 -25.87 14.96 -2.59
C TRP A 286 -25.01 13.73 -2.28
N SER A 287 -25.64 12.59 -2.01
CA SER A 287 -24.97 11.32 -2.27
C SER A 287 -24.88 11.15 -3.80
N GLN A 288 -23.85 10.48 -4.31
CA GLN A 288 -23.77 10.26 -5.76
C GLN A 288 -24.94 9.41 -6.26
N GLU A 289 -25.40 8.44 -5.48
CA GLU A 289 -26.54 7.58 -5.82
C GLU A 289 -27.82 8.40 -6.02
N ASP A 290 -28.15 9.30 -5.07
CA ASP A 290 -29.33 10.17 -5.18
C ASP A 290 -29.20 11.15 -6.36
N LEU A 291 -27.98 11.65 -6.64
CA LEU A 291 -27.76 12.56 -7.76
C LEU A 291 -27.88 11.83 -9.11
N LEU A 292 -27.39 10.59 -9.22
CA LEU A 292 -27.54 9.79 -10.42
C LEU A 292 -29.02 9.45 -10.67
N ALA A 293 -29.76 9.08 -9.61
CA ALA A 293 -31.20 8.88 -9.69
C ALA A 293 -31.93 10.14 -10.15
N LEU A 294 -31.56 11.32 -9.62
CA LEU A 294 -32.09 12.61 -10.07
C LEU A 294 -31.81 12.84 -11.56
N ILE A 295 -30.56 12.64 -12.00
CA ILE A 295 -30.16 12.86 -13.40
C ILE A 295 -30.98 11.96 -14.33
N GLU A 296 -31.14 10.69 -13.97
CA GLU A 296 -31.94 9.71 -14.71
C GLU A 296 -33.42 10.13 -14.77
N ASN A 297 -34.04 10.42 -13.62
CA ASN A 297 -35.44 10.82 -13.53
C ASN A 297 -35.76 12.12 -14.28
N GLN A 298 -34.81 13.06 -14.30
CA GLN A 298 -34.94 14.33 -15.02
C GLN A 298 -34.56 14.23 -16.51
N GLY A 299 -34.00 13.10 -16.96
CA GLY A 299 -33.51 12.92 -18.32
C GLY A 299 -32.35 13.86 -18.67
N TRP A 300 -31.54 14.23 -17.68
CA TRP A 300 -30.40 15.13 -17.88
C TRP A 300 -29.20 14.38 -18.47
N SER A 301 -28.46 15.05 -19.35
CA SER A 301 -27.18 14.53 -19.85
C SER A 301 -26.10 14.68 -18.78
N VAL A 302 -25.46 13.57 -18.41
CA VAL A 302 -24.31 13.53 -17.49
C VAL A 302 -23.15 14.38 -18.01
N ASP A 303 -22.87 14.30 -19.32
CA ASP A 303 -21.77 15.03 -19.94
C ASP A 303 -22.02 16.54 -19.91
N SER A 304 -23.23 16.97 -20.27
CA SER A 304 -23.59 18.40 -20.25
C SER A 304 -23.59 18.96 -18.83
N LEU A 305 -24.06 18.19 -17.85
CA LEU A 305 -23.98 18.57 -16.44
C LEU A 305 -22.52 18.72 -15.98
N THR A 306 -21.69 17.73 -16.30
CA THR A 306 -20.27 17.71 -15.94
C THR A 306 -19.54 18.90 -16.54
N GLU A 307 -19.69 19.13 -17.84
CA GLU A 307 -19.07 20.25 -18.54
C GLU A 307 -19.48 21.60 -17.93
N THR A 308 -20.77 21.76 -17.59
CA THR A 308 -21.28 23.00 -17.00
C THR A 308 -20.69 23.25 -15.61
N ILE A 309 -20.67 22.23 -14.74
CA ILE A 309 -20.09 22.35 -13.39
C ILE A 309 -18.59 22.61 -13.47
N VAL A 310 -17.86 21.87 -14.30
CA VAL A 310 -16.40 22.02 -14.44
C VAL A 310 -16.05 23.41 -14.98
N THR A 311 -16.80 23.92 -15.96
CA THR A 311 -16.62 25.28 -16.47
C THR A 311 -16.80 26.31 -15.36
N GLN A 312 -17.82 26.15 -14.50
CA GLN A 312 -18.05 27.04 -13.37
C GLN A 312 -16.93 26.97 -12.32
N GLN A 313 -16.34 25.80 -12.08
CA GLN A 313 -15.22 25.64 -11.14
C GLN A 313 -13.95 26.40 -11.56
N THR A 314 -13.77 26.66 -12.86
CA THR A 314 -12.62 27.43 -13.36
C THR A 314 -12.68 28.92 -13.02
N ALA A 315 -13.87 29.46 -12.75
CA ALA A 315 -14.05 30.85 -12.35
C ALA A 315 -14.07 30.98 -10.81
N PRO A 316 -13.11 31.68 -10.19
CA PRO A 316 -13.11 31.87 -8.74
C PRO A 316 -14.37 32.62 -8.30
N PRO A 317 -15.13 32.11 -7.32
CA PRO A 317 -16.19 32.86 -6.67
C PRO A 317 -15.65 34.21 -6.20
N GLN A 318 -16.40 35.29 -6.46
CA GLN A 318 -16.04 36.64 -6.05
C GLN A 318 -16.87 37.01 -4.79
N PRO A 319 -16.41 36.68 -3.57
CA PRO A 319 -17.11 37.03 -2.33
C PRO A 319 -17.18 38.55 -2.07
N ALA A 320 -16.34 39.31 -2.76
CA ALA A 320 -16.22 40.75 -2.69
C ALA A 320 -15.62 41.28 -4.00
N GLU A 321 -16.01 42.47 -4.41
CA GLU A 321 -15.35 43.19 -5.49
C GLU A 321 -14.18 43.99 -4.90
N ILE A 322 -13.01 43.88 -5.53
CA ILE A 322 -11.80 44.58 -5.10
C ILE A 322 -11.45 45.62 -6.15
N TYR A 323 -11.28 46.86 -5.73
CA TYR A 323 -10.82 47.95 -6.59
C TYR A 323 -9.54 48.56 -6.05
N VAL A 324 -8.62 48.90 -6.94
CA VAL A 324 -7.47 49.75 -6.62
C VAL A 324 -7.68 51.15 -7.19
N PHE A 325 -7.36 52.19 -6.41
CA PHE A 325 -7.37 53.57 -6.89
C PHE A 325 -6.02 53.91 -7.51
N ARG A 326 -6.00 54.14 -8.83
CA ARG A 326 -4.77 54.47 -9.57
C ARG A 326 -4.38 55.93 -9.49
N LEU A 327 -5.30 56.81 -9.08
CA LEU A 327 -5.09 58.25 -9.02
C LEU A 327 -5.32 58.79 -7.61
N SER A 328 -4.46 59.72 -7.20
CA SER A 328 -4.66 60.56 -6.01
C SER A 328 -4.60 62.02 -6.42
N ALA A 329 -5.73 62.72 -6.28
CA ALA A 329 -5.88 64.10 -6.72
C ALA A 329 -6.48 64.97 -5.60
N PRO A 330 -5.95 66.18 -5.36
CA PRO A 330 -6.57 67.13 -4.45
C PRO A 330 -7.80 67.79 -5.08
N VAL A 331 -8.61 68.46 -4.25
CA VAL A 331 -9.78 69.23 -4.69
C VAL A 331 -9.34 70.58 -5.25
N PHE A 332 -10.08 71.12 -6.22
CA PHE A 332 -9.86 72.46 -6.77
C PHE A 332 -9.85 73.51 -5.64
N GLY A 333 -8.83 74.38 -5.61
CA GLY A 333 -8.65 75.36 -4.53
C GLY A 333 -7.71 74.91 -3.40
N HIS A 334 -7.23 73.66 -3.40
CA HIS A 334 -6.38 73.17 -2.30
C HIS A 334 -5.11 74.02 -2.06
N ASN A 335 -4.51 74.52 -3.15
CA ASN A 335 -3.31 75.33 -3.19
C ASN A 335 -3.60 76.84 -3.37
N ALA A 336 -4.86 77.28 -3.29
CA ALA A 336 -5.20 78.70 -3.42
C ALA A 336 -4.45 79.53 -2.36
N ALA A 337 -3.79 80.63 -2.72
CA ALA A 337 -3.17 81.50 -1.73
C ALA A 337 -4.25 82.09 -0.79
N LYS A 338 -3.94 82.35 0.48
CA LYS A 338 -4.88 83.05 1.36
C LYS A 338 -5.19 84.43 0.79
N ARG A 339 -6.41 84.91 0.99
CA ARG A 339 -6.81 86.25 0.52
C ARG A 339 -6.43 87.30 1.55
N ILE A 340 -6.14 88.51 1.08
CA ILE A 340 -5.92 89.66 1.96
C ILE A 340 -7.29 90.12 2.48
N GLU A 341 -7.37 90.42 3.77
CA GLU A 341 -8.53 91.06 4.37
C GLU A 341 -8.48 92.56 4.07
N TYR A 342 -9.58 93.11 3.59
CA TYR A 342 -9.76 94.54 3.32
C TYR A 342 -10.80 95.08 4.31
N ASP A 343 -10.74 96.37 4.63
CA ASP A 343 -11.69 96.96 5.56
C ASP A 343 -13.15 96.85 5.05
N ASP A 344 -14.11 96.72 5.97
CA ASP A 344 -15.53 96.47 5.66
C ASP A 344 -16.24 97.69 5.03
N SER A 345 -15.51 98.73 4.62
CA SER A 345 -16.05 99.93 3.96
C SER A 345 -16.43 99.69 2.50
N GLY A 346 -16.17 98.50 1.95
CA GLY A 346 -16.36 98.18 0.53
C GLY A 346 -15.27 98.75 -0.39
N ASP A 347 -14.21 99.30 0.17
CA ASP A 347 -13.06 99.87 -0.56
C ASP A 347 -11.91 98.85 -0.63
N TYR A 348 -11.83 98.12 -1.75
CA TYR A 348 -10.79 97.10 -2.02
C TYR A 348 -9.37 97.66 -2.16
N SER A 349 -9.14 98.96 -1.91
CA SER A 349 -7.82 99.59 -1.94
C SER A 349 -7.10 99.61 -0.58
N LYS A 350 -7.77 99.22 0.52
CA LYS A 350 -7.23 99.31 1.89
C LYS A 350 -7.10 97.96 2.58
N PRO A 351 -5.92 97.32 2.52
CA PRO A 351 -5.70 96.05 3.21
C PRO A 351 -5.58 96.26 4.73
N VAL A 352 -6.17 95.34 5.50
CA VAL A 352 -6.00 95.30 6.95
C VAL A 352 -4.57 94.83 7.26
N ILE A 353 -3.85 95.60 8.08
CA ILE A 353 -2.49 95.26 8.52
C ILE A 353 -2.58 94.77 9.96
N GLU A 354 -2.06 93.56 10.21
CA GLU A 354 -1.97 92.96 11.54
C GLU A 354 -0.51 92.61 11.81
N ASN A 355 0.03 93.07 12.95
CA ASN A 355 1.42 92.87 13.36
C ASN A 355 2.48 93.26 12.29
N GLY A 356 2.24 94.31 11.51
CA GLY A 356 3.18 94.80 10.48
C GLY A 356 3.17 94.02 9.17
N THR A 357 2.23 93.10 8.98
CA THR A 357 2.03 92.34 7.73
C THR A 357 0.58 92.41 7.25
N LEU A 358 0.35 92.20 5.95
CA LEU A 358 -1.01 92.11 5.39
C LEU A 358 -1.77 90.95 6.06
N LYS A 359 -2.90 91.25 6.69
CA LYS A 359 -3.74 90.25 7.35
C LYS A 359 -4.34 89.31 6.29
N GLN A 360 -4.01 88.03 6.40
CA GLN A 360 -4.44 87.00 5.46
C GLN A 360 -5.54 86.14 6.06
N ILE A 361 -6.70 86.10 5.41
CA ILE A 361 -7.85 85.28 5.78
C ILE A 361 -8.09 84.17 4.76
N GLU A 362 -8.84 83.14 5.18
CA GLU A 362 -9.22 82.07 4.26
C GLU A 362 -10.33 82.50 3.30
N TRP A 363 -10.44 81.74 2.21
CA TRP A 363 -11.55 81.85 1.27
C TRP A 363 -12.86 81.36 1.89
N GLN A 364 -13.98 81.90 1.41
CA GLN A 364 -15.28 81.28 1.63
C GLN A 364 -15.53 80.26 0.50
N PRO A 365 -15.99 79.05 0.81
CA PRO A 365 -16.36 78.07 -0.21
C PRO A 365 -17.38 78.65 -1.21
N ALA A 366 -17.07 78.60 -2.50
CA ALA A 366 -17.86 79.22 -3.57
C ALA A 366 -18.45 78.14 -4.50
N GLY A 367 -19.73 77.79 -4.27
CA GLY A 367 -20.45 76.81 -5.11
C GLY A 367 -20.15 75.33 -4.81
N GLU A 368 -19.53 75.03 -3.66
CA GLU A 368 -19.35 73.65 -3.19
C GLU A 368 -20.69 73.03 -2.76
N SER A 369 -20.94 71.80 -3.18
CA SER A 369 -22.19 71.07 -2.91
C SER A 369 -21.90 69.69 -2.36
N GLY A 370 -22.85 69.14 -1.61
CA GLY A 370 -22.79 67.76 -1.13
C GLY A 370 -22.58 66.77 -2.27
N SER A 371 -23.28 66.96 -3.38
CA SER A 371 -23.42 65.95 -4.43
C SER A 371 -22.44 66.10 -5.61
N TRP A 372 -21.54 67.09 -5.60
CA TRP A 372 -20.48 67.19 -6.60
C TRP A 372 -19.19 67.75 -6.05
N LEU A 373 -18.06 67.35 -6.64
CA LEU A 373 -16.74 67.89 -6.34
C LEU A 373 -15.99 68.24 -7.62
N PHE A 374 -14.99 69.10 -7.51
CA PHE A 374 -14.10 69.49 -8.59
C PHE A 374 -12.66 69.13 -8.21
N LEU A 375 -11.96 68.40 -9.06
CA LEU A 375 -10.54 68.09 -8.85
C LEU A 375 -9.65 69.24 -9.32
N ASP A 376 -8.40 69.27 -8.90
CA ASP A 376 -7.45 70.33 -9.25
C ASP A 376 -7.10 70.41 -10.76
N ASN A 377 -7.23 69.30 -11.49
CA ASN A 377 -6.90 69.21 -12.90
C ASN A 377 -7.94 68.39 -13.70
N ALA A 378 -7.79 68.33 -15.02
CA ALA A 378 -8.51 67.43 -15.90
C ALA A 378 -7.86 66.04 -15.93
N TYR A 379 -8.62 65.04 -15.49
CA TYR A 379 -8.24 63.62 -15.44
C TYR A 379 -9.16 62.80 -16.34
N GLU A 380 -8.64 62.31 -17.46
CA GLU A 380 -9.40 61.52 -18.44
C GLU A 380 -9.62 60.07 -18.01
N GLY A 381 -8.78 59.54 -17.11
CA GLY A 381 -8.90 58.17 -16.60
C GLY A 381 -10.05 57.94 -15.62
N ILE A 382 -10.79 58.99 -15.23
CA ILE A 382 -11.93 58.85 -14.31
C ILE A 382 -13.21 58.66 -15.12
N THR A 383 -13.89 57.54 -14.91
CA THR A 383 -15.08 57.15 -15.66
C THR A 383 -16.36 57.17 -14.81
N GLN A 384 -17.50 57.32 -15.47
CA GLN A 384 -18.82 57.15 -14.85
C GLN A 384 -18.99 55.69 -14.36
N GLY A 385 -19.64 55.51 -13.21
CA GLY A 385 -19.80 54.20 -12.56
C GLY A 385 -18.60 53.76 -11.71
N GLY A 386 -17.45 54.43 -11.83
CA GLY A 386 -16.30 54.20 -10.96
C GLY A 386 -16.52 54.69 -9.52
N TYR A 387 -15.67 54.25 -8.61
CA TYR A 387 -15.66 54.67 -7.21
C TYR A 387 -14.66 55.80 -6.97
N VAL A 388 -14.93 56.60 -5.94
CA VAL A 388 -13.97 57.55 -5.35
C VAL A 388 -13.95 57.44 -3.83
N ALA A 389 -12.78 57.67 -3.23
CA ALA A 389 -12.61 57.76 -1.79
C ALA A 389 -12.11 59.17 -1.41
N ILE A 390 -12.94 59.92 -0.70
CA ILE A 390 -12.70 61.33 -0.36
C ILE A 390 -12.24 61.43 1.08
N ARG A 391 -10.94 61.60 1.29
CA ARG A 391 -10.33 61.72 2.62
C ARG A 391 -10.26 63.18 3.04
N LYS A 392 -11.02 63.54 4.09
CA LYS A 392 -11.06 64.89 4.66
C LYS A 392 -10.25 64.92 5.95
N ALA A 393 -9.23 65.77 6.06
CA ALA A 393 -8.56 65.95 7.37
C ALA A 393 -9.51 66.64 8.39
N PRO A 394 -9.47 66.27 9.68
CA PRO A 394 -8.57 65.31 10.32
C PRO A 394 -9.05 63.84 10.27
N SER A 395 -10.20 63.55 9.64
CA SER A 395 -10.73 62.18 9.54
C SER A 395 -9.78 61.27 8.77
N SER A 396 -9.45 60.13 9.35
CA SER A 396 -8.71 59.06 8.68
C SER A 396 -9.58 58.26 7.71
N ASN A 397 -10.90 58.18 7.98
CA ASN A 397 -11.83 57.40 7.18
C ASN A 397 -12.37 58.26 6.01
N PRO A 398 -12.16 57.84 4.75
CA PRO A 398 -12.69 58.54 3.60
C PRO A 398 -14.20 58.28 3.43
N VAL A 399 -14.88 59.25 2.82
CA VAL A 399 -16.23 59.05 2.29
C VAL A 399 -16.11 58.32 0.95
N ILE A 400 -16.76 57.16 0.82
CA ILE A 400 -16.76 56.39 -0.43
C ILE A 400 -18.02 56.70 -1.22
N ALA A 401 -17.87 57.15 -2.46
CA ALA A 401 -18.97 57.48 -3.35
C ALA A 401 -18.81 56.81 -4.71
N THR A 402 -19.93 56.56 -5.38
CA THR A 402 -19.98 56.16 -6.80
C THR A 402 -20.14 57.41 -7.67
N ILE A 403 -19.48 57.41 -8.82
CA ILE A 403 -19.54 58.52 -9.76
C ILE A 403 -20.75 58.38 -10.67
N ASN A 404 -21.74 59.26 -10.49
CA ASN A 404 -22.93 59.31 -11.34
C ASN A 404 -22.66 59.99 -12.70
N GLN A 405 -21.76 60.98 -12.74
CA GLN A 405 -21.38 61.67 -13.97
C GLN A 405 -19.99 62.31 -13.82
N VAL A 406 -19.22 62.31 -14.91
CA VAL A 406 -17.92 63.00 -15.03
C VAL A 406 -18.01 64.04 -16.12
N SER A 407 -17.47 65.23 -15.89
CA SER A 407 -17.33 66.26 -16.93
C SER A 407 -16.04 67.05 -16.74
N THR A 408 -15.40 67.42 -17.85
CA THR A 408 -14.23 68.31 -17.84
C THR A 408 -14.69 69.71 -18.19
N LEU A 409 -14.37 70.69 -17.34
CA LEU A 409 -14.80 72.08 -17.50
C LEU A 409 -13.72 73.04 -16.98
N THR A 410 -13.79 74.30 -17.38
CA THR A 410 -12.93 75.35 -16.81
C THR A 410 -13.60 75.92 -15.56
N ARG A 411 -12.86 76.01 -14.46
CA ARG A 411 -13.32 76.66 -13.22
C ARG A 411 -12.37 77.80 -12.88
N SER A 412 -12.94 78.95 -12.55
CA SER A 412 -12.21 80.17 -12.15
C SER A 412 -12.72 80.64 -10.79
N GLU A 413 -12.16 80.07 -9.72
CA GLU A 413 -12.55 80.37 -8.34
C GLU A 413 -11.29 80.45 -7.45
N TYR A 414 -11.39 81.16 -6.32
CA TYR A 414 -10.29 81.28 -5.34
C TYR A 414 -8.97 81.87 -5.90
N ASN A 415 -9.09 82.79 -6.88
CA ASN A 415 -7.96 83.31 -7.68
C ASN A 415 -7.15 82.23 -8.43
N LEU A 416 -7.76 81.08 -8.69
CA LEU A 416 -7.22 80.04 -9.56
C LEU A 416 -8.11 79.90 -10.78
N SER A 417 -7.53 79.69 -11.96
CA SER A 417 -8.25 79.34 -13.18
C SER A 417 -7.57 78.17 -13.85
N GLY A 418 -8.35 77.15 -14.22
CA GLY A 418 -7.82 75.96 -14.86
C GLY A 418 -8.91 74.99 -15.32
N LYS A 419 -8.51 74.02 -16.13
CA LYS A 419 -9.36 72.87 -16.46
C LYS A 419 -9.44 71.94 -15.25
N THR A 420 -10.64 71.49 -14.92
CA THR A 420 -10.94 70.64 -13.77
C THR A 420 -11.85 69.48 -14.19
N THR A 421 -11.71 68.34 -13.52
CA THR A 421 -12.71 67.26 -13.56
C THR A 421 -13.77 67.49 -12.49
N ARG A 422 -15.02 67.70 -12.92
CA ARG A 422 -16.20 67.68 -12.06
C ARG A 422 -16.77 66.27 -11.97
N LEU A 423 -16.97 65.81 -10.74
CA LEU A 423 -17.63 64.55 -10.42
C LEU A 423 -18.97 64.83 -9.75
N ILE A 424 -20.05 64.24 -10.27
CA ILE A 424 -21.35 64.16 -9.59
C ILE A 424 -21.40 62.80 -8.88
N LEU A 425 -21.75 62.80 -7.60
CA LEU A 425 -21.61 61.66 -6.69
C LEU A 425 -22.96 61.19 -6.16
N ASP A 426 -23.05 59.91 -5.82
CA ASP A 426 -24.21 59.31 -5.14
C ASP A 426 -24.30 59.63 -3.64
N THR A 427 -23.22 60.14 -3.05
CA THR A 427 -23.06 60.33 -1.61
C THR A 427 -22.54 61.73 -1.32
N ASP A 428 -23.14 62.39 -0.34
CA ASP A 428 -22.75 63.75 0.03
C ASP A 428 -21.36 63.79 0.69
N TRP A 429 -20.43 64.53 0.07
CA TRP A 429 -19.08 64.74 0.59
C TRP A 429 -18.91 66.12 1.27
N TRP A 430 -19.79 67.08 1.03
CA TRP A 430 -19.68 68.44 1.57
C TRP A 430 -20.91 68.83 2.39
N LYS A 431 -20.69 69.61 3.47
CA LYS A 431 -21.77 70.20 4.28
C LYS A 431 -21.54 71.71 4.41
N ALA A 432 -22.39 72.50 3.75
CA ALA A 432 -22.21 73.95 3.60
C ALA A 432 -22.04 74.70 4.94
N ASN A 433 -22.72 74.26 6.01
CA ASN A 433 -22.74 74.96 7.30
C ASN A 433 -21.75 74.38 8.34
N SER A 434 -20.93 73.40 7.96
CA SER A 434 -20.00 72.73 8.89
C SER A 434 -18.59 72.59 8.33
N ASN A 435 -18.41 72.69 7.01
CA ASN A 435 -17.11 72.58 6.37
C ASN A 435 -16.55 73.98 6.05
N SER A 436 -15.40 74.31 6.65
CA SER A 436 -14.64 75.51 6.27
C SER A 436 -13.72 75.22 5.08
N PHE A 437 -13.15 76.26 4.48
CA PHE A 437 -12.19 76.13 3.37
C PHE A 437 -10.94 75.32 3.73
N HIS A 438 -10.61 75.18 5.02
CA HIS A 438 -9.54 74.29 5.49
C HIS A 438 -9.78 72.81 5.11
N ILE A 439 -11.04 72.39 4.95
CA ILE A 439 -11.37 71.05 4.47
C ILE A 439 -10.94 70.89 3.02
N ILE A 440 -11.20 71.87 2.13
CA ILE A 440 -10.79 71.84 0.72
C ILE A 440 -9.27 71.68 0.60
N ARG A 441 -8.51 72.49 1.35
CA ARG A 441 -7.03 72.44 1.39
C ARG A 441 -6.45 71.08 1.77
N ARG A 442 -7.17 70.31 2.59
CA ARG A 442 -6.70 69.04 3.16
C ARG A 442 -7.49 67.84 2.66
N THR A 443 -8.33 68.02 1.64
CA THR A 443 -9.10 66.93 1.04
C THR A 443 -8.28 66.30 -0.07
N LEU A 444 -8.14 64.98 0.00
CA LEU A 444 -7.50 64.18 -1.02
C LEU A 444 -8.53 63.17 -1.55
N VAL A 445 -8.69 63.13 -2.87
CA VAL A 445 -9.59 62.22 -3.55
C VAL A 445 -8.75 61.11 -4.17
N TYR A 446 -9.04 59.86 -3.79
CA TYR A 446 -8.55 58.69 -4.50
C TYR A 446 -9.59 58.31 -5.56
N ALA A 447 -9.19 58.26 -6.82
CA ALA A 447 -10.05 58.07 -7.98
C ALA A 447 -9.43 57.09 -8.97
N GLN A 448 -10.05 56.93 -10.14
CA GLN A 448 -9.65 55.94 -11.15
C GLN A 448 -9.63 54.53 -10.55
N SER A 449 -10.79 54.09 -10.05
CA SER A 449 -10.97 52.76 -9.48
C SER A 449 -10.90 51.69 -10.58
N GLU A 450 -9.96 50.77 -10.46
CA GLU A 450 -9.77 49.65 -11.38
C GLU A 450 -10.11 48.35 -10.65
N ALA A 451 -10.97 47.52 -11.24
CA ALA A 451 -11.37 46.24 -10.66
C ALA A 451 -10.24 45.21 -10.74
N LEU A 452 -10.02 44.46 -9.66
CA LEU A 452 -9.06 43.37 -9.58
C LEU A 452 -9.80 42.04 -9.40
N SER A 453 -9.48 41.05 -10.24
CA SER A 453 -10.03 39.71 -10.14
C SER A 453 -9.38 38.93 -9.00
N LEU A 454 -10.17 38.35 -8.09
CA LEU A 454 -9.64 37.47 -7.04
C LEU A 454 -9.14 36.15 -7.64
N ALA A 455 -8.04 35.64 -7.08
CA ALA A 455 -7.53 34.29 -7.35
C ALA A 455 -7.93 33.30 -6.24
N ASN A 456 -7.95 32.01 -6.53
CA ASN A 456 -8.09 31.00 -5.46
C ASN A 456 -6.83 30.93 -4.60
N LEU A 457 -6.98 30.60 -3.32
CA LEU A 457 -5.87 30.38 -2.39
C LEU A 457 -5.39 28.93 -2.48
N PRO A 458 -4.08 28.66 -2.37
CA PRO A 458 -3.59 27.28 -2.28
C PRO A 458 -4.03 26.63 -0.97
N ILE A 459 -4.35 25.35 -1.05
CA ILE A 459 -4.60 24.47 0.10
C ILE A 459 -3.27 23.83 0.47
N THR A 460 -2.72 24.18 1.64
CA THR A 460 -1.36 23.79 2.05
C THR A 460 -1.32 22.57 2.96
N GLU A 461 -2.45 22.18 3.54
CA GLU A 461 -2.55 21.01 4.40
C GLU A 461 -2.21 19.73 3.63
N ALA A 462 -1.65 18.74 4.32
CA ALA A 462 -1.42 17.41 3.75
C ALA A 462 -2.74 16.68 3.47
N VAL A 463 -2.75 15.72 2.55
CA VAL A 463 -3.89 14.81 2.38
C VAL A 463 -3.73 13.73 3.44
N GLN A 464 -4.70 13.62 4.35
CA GLN A 464 -4.68 12.67 5.46
C GLN A 464 -6.11 12.37 5.91
N GLY A 465 -6.29 11.35 6.73
CA GLY A 465 -7.62 10.90 7.18
C GLY A 465 -8.33 10.08 6.11
N ASP A 466 -9.66 10.00 6.19
CA ASP A 466 -10.50 9.16 5.32
C ASP A 466 -11.25 9.95 4.24
N THR A 467 -11.19 11.28 4.26
CA THR A 467 -12.02 12.12 3.39
C THR A 467 -11.14 12.95 2.47
N ILE A 468 -11.32 12.80 1.16
CA ILE A 468 -10.57 13.53 0.13
C ILE A 468 -11.56 14.24 -0.80
N THR A 469 -11.51 15.57 -0.81
CA THR A 469 -12.22 16.38 -1.81
C THR A 469 -11.36 16.43 -3.06
N LEU A 470 -11.90 15.96 -4.18
CA LEU A 470 -11.23 15.95 -5.48
C LEU A 470 -11.23 17.34 -6.11
N ASP A 471 -10.35 17.55 -7.08
CA ASP A 471 -10.15 18.83 -7.77
C ASP A 471 -11.26 19.18 -8.78
N SER A 472 -12.15 18.24 -9.09
CA SER A 472 -13.20 18.40 -10.09
C SER A 472 -14.47 17.63 -9.73
N PHE A 473 -15.47 17.74 -10.60
CA PHE A 473 -16.70 16.96 -10.58
C PHE A 473 -16.51 15.63 -11.33
N TYR A 474 -16.53 14.53 -10.57
CA TYR A 474 -16.41 13.17 -11.05
C TYR A 474 -17.64 12.35 -10.69
N LEU A 475 -18.21 11.64 -11.67
CA LEU A 475 -19.34 10.73 -11.50
C LEU A 475 -18.97 9.30 -11.92
N GLY A 476 -19.75 8.33 -11.39
CA GLY A 476 -19.69 6.92 -11.74
C GLY A 476 -18.83 6.06 -10.82
N LEU A 477 -18.11 6.66 -9.87
CA LEU A 477 -17.33 5.93 -8.86
C LEU A 477 -18.27 5.11 -7.96
N GLN A 478 -17.91 3.88 -7.59
CA GLN A 478 -18.81 3.00 -6.83
C GLN A 478 -18.28 2.71 -5.42
N PRO A 479 -19.15 2.67 -4.38
CA PRO A 479 -18.80 2.07 -3.10
C PRO A 479 -18.21 0.66 -3.27
N GLY A 480 -17.15 0.35 -2.52
CA GLY A 480 -16.39 -0.90 -2.61
C GLY A 480 -15.32 -0.91 -3.71
N GLN A 481 -15.29 0.06 -4.62
CA GLN A 481 -14.29 0.14 -5.68
C GLN A 481 -12.87 0.36 -5.10
N PRO A 482 -11.87 -0.41 -5.54
CA PRO A 482 -10.49 -0.17 -5.17
C PRO A 482 -9.95 1.09 -5.86
N LEU A 483 -9.14 1.85 -5.13
CA LEU A 483 -8.42 3.03 -5.60
C LEU A 483 -6.93 2.84 -5.29
N ILE A 484 -6.05 3.34 -6.14
CA ILE A 484 -4.62 3.40 -5.84
C ILE A 484 -4.21 4.87 -5.75
N LEU A 485 -3.80 5.28 -4.55
CA LEU A 485 -3.20 6.58 -4.29
C LEU A 485 -1.69 6.46 -4.41
N ASN A 486 -1.06 7.37 -5.14
CA ASN A 486 0.39 7.56 -5.18
C ASN A 486 0.72 9.03 -4.87
N GLY A 487 1.71 9.28 -4.03
CA GLY A 487 2.15 10.64 -3.69
C GLY A 487 3.40 10.68 -2.81
N GLU A 488 3.98 11.87 -2.66
CA GLU A 488 5.08 12.11 -1.73
C GLU A 488 4.56 12.23 -0.30
N ARG A 489 5.24 11.58 0.64
CA ARG A 489 4.92 11.66 2.07
C ARG A 489 5.24 13.03 2.64
N ALA A 490 4.26 13.65 3.30
CA ALA A 490 4.43 14.95 3.95
C ALA A 490 5.28 14.87 5.22
N ASP A 491 5.28 13.72 5.89
CA ASP A 491 6.10 13.46 7.08
C ASP A 491 7.53 13.00 6.74
N LEU A 492 7.77 12.57 5.50
CA LEU A 492 9.05 12.09 5.01
C LEU A 492 9.35 12.66 3.60
N PRO A 493 9.80 13.92 3.50
CA PRO A 493 10.01 14.60 2.23
C PRO A 493 10.95 13.83 1.29
N GLY A 494 10.61 13.82 0.00
CA GLY A 494 11.34 13.09 -1.05
C GLY A 494 11.03 11.59 -1.14
N VAL A 495 10.19 11.04 -0.25
CA VAL A 495 9.78 9.63 -0.32
C VAL A 495 8.38 9.52 -0.89
N THR A 496 8.27 8.93 -2.08
CA THR A 496 6.99 8.57 -2.71
C THR A 496 6.51 7.22 -2.19
N HIS A 497 5.21 7.11 -1.93
CA HIS A 497 4.57 5.87 -1.50
C HIS A 497 3.21 5.68 -2.18
N SER A 498 2.82 4.43 -2.35
CA SER A 498 1.52 4.04 -2.92
C SER A 498 0.70 3.27 -1.88
N GLU A 499 -0.60 3.55 -1.83
CA GLU A 499 -1.57 2.86 -0.98
C GLU A 499 -2.75 2.36 -1.82
N VAL A 500 -3.17 1.12 -1.59
CA VAL A 500 -4.47 0.60 -2.05
C VAL A 500 -5.54 1.01 -1.04
N LEU A 501 -6.60 1.62 -1.51
CA LEU A 501 -7.70 2.12 -0.72
C LEU A 501 -9.01 1.52 -1.22
N THR A 502 -10.01 1.42 -0.36
CA THR A 502 -11.36 1.01 -0.73
C THR A 502 -12.31 2.18 -0.52
N LEU A 503 -13.06 2.53 -1.57
CA LEU A 503 -14.04 3.59 -1.52
C LEU A 503 -15.24 3.17 -0.66
N LYS A 504 -15.62 3.97 0.33
CA LYS A 504 -16.78 3.70 1.20
C LYS A 504 -18.03 4.37 0.66
N THR A 505 -17.98 5.69 0.46
CA THR A 505 -19.10 6.48 -0.05
C THR A 505 -18.59 7.68 -0.85
N ILE A 506 -19.46 8.21 -1.71
CA ILE A 506 -19.18 9.37 -2.55
C ILE A 506 -20.25 10.44 -2.28
N THR A 507 -19.81 11.66 -2.00
CA THR A 507 -20.67 12.83 -1.81
C THR A 507 -20.30 13.91 -2.80
N ILE A 508 -21.30 14.63 -3.32
CA ILE A 508 -21.11 15.81 -4.17
C ILE A 508 -21.46 17.04 -3.35
N GLN A 509 -20.51 17.97 -3.23
CA GLN A 509 -20.68 19.21 -2.46
C GLN A 509 -19.99 20.38 -3.17
N SER A 510 -20.70 21.50 -3.32
CA SER A 510 -20.17 22.70 -4.00
C SER A 510 -19.69 22.42 -5.43
N GLY A 511 -20.26 21.41 -6.10
CA GLY A 511 -19.82 20.94 -7.41
C GLY A 511 -18.58 20.05 -7.40
N TYR A 512 -17.94 19.81 -6.27
CA TYR A 512 -16.78 18.91 -6.19
C TYR A 512 -17.20 17.52 -5.72
N THR A 513 -16.50 16.50 -6.22
CA THR A 513 -16.64 15.13 -5.73
C THR A 513 -15.78 14.95 -4.49
N GLN A 514 -16.38 14.49 -3.41
CA GLN A 514 -15.71 14.08 -2.20
C GLN A 514 -15.82 12.56 -2.05
N ILE A 515 -14.66 11.92 -1.91
CA ILE A 515 -14.56 10.49 -1.66
C ILE A 515 -14.28 10.27 -0.17
N ILE A 516 -14.98 9.29 0.40
CA ILE A 516 -14.78 8.83 1.78
C ILE A 516 -14.28 7.39 1.70
N LEU A 517 -13.14 7.13 2.34
CA LEU A 517 -12.45 5.85 2.33
C LEU A 517 -12.96 4.95 3.45
N GLN A 518 -12.90 3.63 3.26
CA GLN A 518 -13.28 2.68 4.30
C GLN A 518 -12.31 2.69 5.48
N LYS A 519 -11.03 2.92 5.20
CA LYS A 519 -9.96 3.16 6.17
C LYS A 519 -9.22 4.42 5.77
N GLY A 520 -8.92 5.28 6.74
CA GLY A 520 -8.12 6.49 6.49
C GLY A 520 -6.71 6.17 6.01
N LEU A 521 -6.11 7.14 5.32
CA LEU A 521 -4.74 7.07 4.83
C LEU A 521 -3.76 6.74 5.96
N THR A 522 -2.83 5.84 5.68
CA THR A 522 -1.81 5.42 6.65
C THR A 522 -0.80 6.52 6.90
N TYR A 523 -0.48 7.29 5.86
CA TYR A 523 0.48 8.40 5.93
C TYR A 523 -0.14 9.72 5.45
N PRO A 524 0.35 10.87 5.91
CA PRO A 524 0.00 12.16 5.34
C PRO A 524 0.78 12.39 4.03
N TYR A 525 0.12 12.89 2.99
CA TYR A 525 0.73 13.14 1.67
C TYR A 525 0.77 14.61 1.28
N ARG A 526 1.81 15.01 0.55
CA ARG A 526 1.93 16.36 -0.02
C ARG A 526 0.93 16.53 -1.17
N ARG A 527 -0.02 17.44 -1.00
CA ARG A 527 -1.25 17.53 -1.80
C ARG A 527 -1.03 17.63 -3.31
N ASP A 528 -0.08 18.45 -3.72
CA ASP A 528 0.29 18.72 -5.12
C ASP A 528 0.90 17.50 -5.83
N THR A 529 1.39 16.51 -5.08
CA THR A 529 1.98 15.27 -5.62
C THR A 529 1.00 14.11 -5.71
N VAL A 530 -0.16 14.22 -5.06
CA VAL A 530 -1.10 13.10 -4.96
C VAL A 530 -1.83 12.89 -6.28
N THR A 531 -1.79 11.66 -6.75
CA THR A 531 -2.59 11.15 -7.86
C THR A 531 -3.34 9.91 -7.40
N ILE A 532 -4.62 9.79 -7.74
CA ILE A 532 -5.46 8.65 -7.41
C ILE A 532 -5.96 8.03 -8.71
N ASN A 533 -5.61 6.77 -8.97
CA ASN A 533 -6.16 5.99 -10.08
C ASN A 533 -7.36 5.18 -9.57
N ALA A 534 -8.48 5.28 -10.28
CA ALA A 534 -9.71 4.52 -9.96
C ALA A 534 -10.01 3.40 -10.98
N ASN A 535 -9.21 3.26 -12.03
CA ASN A 535 -9.26 2.14 -12.98
C ASN A 535 -8.48 0.94 -12.43
N VAL A 536 -8.88 0.44 -11.26
CA VAL A 536 -8.13 -0.58 -10.53
C VAL A 536 -8.87 -1.91 -10.58
N ALA A 537 -8.17 -2.98 -10.98
CA ALA A 537 -8.70 -4.34 -10.94
C ALA A 537 -7.82 -5.28 -10.11
N PRO A 538 -8.41 -6.16 -9.29
CA PRO A 538 -7.66 -7.23 -8.65
C PRO A 538 -7.15 -8.21 -9.70
N ALA A 539 -5.91 -8.66 -9.54
CA ALA A 539 -5.29 -9.65 -10.41
C ALA A 539 -4.54 -10.70 -9.59
N THR A 540 -4.43 -11.89 -10.16
CA THR A 540 -3.74 -13.01 -9.53
C THR A 540 -2.77 -13.66 -10.52
N HIS A 541 -1.68 -14.21 -10.00
CA HIS A 541 -0.69 -14.92 -10.80
C HIS A 541 -1.29 -16.18 -11.44
N GLY A 542 -0.95 -16.41 -12.70
CA GLY A 542 -1.33 -17.58 -13.49
C GLY A 542 -2.14 -17.25 -14.73
N GLU A 543 -2.13 -18.18 -15.68
CA GLU A 543 -2.79 -18.10 -16.97
C GLU A 543 -3.93 -19.12 -17.08
N THR A 544 -5.11 -18.71 -17.54
CA THR A 544 -6.22 -19.61 -17.86
C THR A 544 -5.90 -20.47 -19.09
N VAL A 545 -6.07 -21.79 -18.92
CA VAL A 545 -5.92 -22.84 -19.92
C VAL A 545 -7.23 -23.62 -20.00
N GLN A 546 -7.60 -24.03 -21.20
CA GLN A 546 -8.68 -24.98 -21.44
C GLN A 546 -8.15 -26.13 -22.32
N GLU A 547 -8.45 -27.36 -21.93
CA GLU A 547 -8.03 -28.55 -22.68
C GLU A 547 -9.01 -29.72 -22.53
N ILE A 548 -9.05 -30.57 -23.56
CA ILE A 548 -9.78 -31.84 -23.53
C ILE A 548 -8.86 -32.91 -22.93
N LEU A 549 -9.29 -33.50 -21.82
CA LEU A 549 -8.53 -34.53 -21.11
C LEU A 549 -8.62 -35.89 -21.81
N GLY A 550 -9.79 -36.23 -22.37
CA GLY A 550 -9.97 -37.46 -23.14
C GLY A 550 -11.41 -37.97 -23.16
N ASN A 551 -11.51 -39.30 -23.30
CA ASN A 551 -12.75 -40.05 -23.43
C ASN A 551 -13.08 -40.74 -22.11
N GLY A 552 -14.31 -40.60 -21.63
CA GLY A 552 -14.84 -41.45 -20.56
C GLY A 552 -15.18 -42.85 -21.09
N ASP A 553 -15.02 -43.87 -20.25
CA ASP A 553 -15.42 -45.25 -20.51
C ASP A 553 -16.17 -45.84 -19.31
N ALA A 554 -17.48 -45.98 -19.39
CA ALA A 554 -18.31 -46.50 -18.31
C ALA A 554 -18.03 -47.98 -17.96
N SER A 555 -17.15 -48.70 -18.67
CA SER A 555 -16.68 -50.02 -18.27
C SER A 555 -15.54 -49.98 -17.24
N GLN A 556 -14.84 -48.84 -17.13
CA GLN A 556 -13.67 -48.67 -16.27
C GLN A 556 -14.05 -47.91 -15.00
N VAL A 557 -13.63 -48.43 -13.86
CA VAL A 557 -13.74 -47.75 -12.56
C VAL A 557 -12.51 -46.89 -12.30
N TYR A 558 -12.63 -45.84 -11.49
CA TYR A 558 -11.48 -45.06 -11.01
C TYR A 558 -10.59 -44.46 -12.11
N GLN A 559 -11.19 -44.16 -13.26
CA GLN A 559 -10.49 -43.60 -14.41
C GLN A 559 -9.73 -42.33 -14.01
N THR A 560 -8.53 -42.20 -14.59
CA THR A 560 -7.59 -41.15 -14.23
C THR A 560 -7.07 -40.44 -15.48
N PHE A 561 -7.03 -39.12 -15.43
CA PHE A 561 -6.55 -38.26 -16.52
C PHE A 561 -5.51 -37.28 -15.98
N THR A 562 -4.53 -36.90 -16.79
CA THR A 562 -3.46 -35.97 -16.38
C THR A 562 -3.67 -34.62 -17.04
N LEU A 563 -3.62 -33.53 -16.26
CA LEU A 563 -3.56 -32.17 -16.80
C LEU A 563 -2.24 -32.00 -17.56
N ARG A 564 -2.29 -31.50 -18.79
CA ARG A 564 -1.10 -31.39 -19.66
C ARG A 564 -0.25 -30.18 -19.32
N GLN A 565 -0.84 -29.16 -18.69
CA GLN A 565 -0.13 -27.99 -18.21
C GLN A 565 0.04 -28.07 -16.69
N SER A 566 1.24 -27.79 -16.22
CA SER A 566 1.58 -27.70 -14.81
C SER A 566 2.34 -26.40 -14.55
N PRO A 567 2.33 -25.91 -13.31
CA PRO A 567 1.57 -26.39 -12.15
C PRO A 567 0.12 -25.83 -12.11
N LEU A 568 -0.82 -26.58 -11.52
CA LEU A 568 -2.21 -26.14 -11.30
C LEU A 568 -2.28 -25.02 -10.26
N THR A 569 -2.77 -23.86 -10.65
CA THR A 569 -2.94 -22.68 -9.81
C THR A 569 -3.97 -22.93 -8.70
N HIS A 570 -3.59 -22.57 -7.47
CA HIS A 570 -4.51 -22.43 -6.34
C HIS A 570 -4.54 -20.98 -5.87
N VAL A 571 -5.71 -20.48 -5.50
CA VAL A 571 -5.89 -19.11 -5.00
C VAL A 571 -6.21 -19.12 -3.50
N SER A 572 -5.79 -18.07 -2.79
CA SER A 572 -6.09 -17.92 -1.36
C SER A 572 -7.60 -17.87 -1.11
N SER A 573 -8.11 -18.75 -0.26
CA SER A 573 -9.54 -18.94 -0.01
C SER A 573 -9.82 -19.35 1.43
N ASP A 574 -10.93 -18.90 1.99
CA ASP A 574 -11.48 -19.39 3.26
C ASP A 574 -12.50 -20.52 3.06
N ALA A 575 -12.69 -21.02 1.84
CA ALA A 575 -13.62 -22.12 1.57
C ALA A 575 -13.07 -23.48 2.06
N THR A 576 -11.75 -23.62 2.14
CA THR A 576 -11.06 -24.86 2.51
C THR A 576 -10.25 -24.67 3.80
N PRO A 577 -10.06 -25.73 4.61
CA PRO A 577 -9.20 -25.66 5.80
C PRO A 577 -7.73 -25.35 5.46
N SER A 578 -7.28 -25.72 4.26
CA SER A 578 -5.91 -25.46 3.78
C SER A 578 -5.67 -24.00 3.40
N GLY A 579 -6.70 -23.15 3.34
CA GLY A 579 -6.54 -21.76 2.92
C GLY A 579 -6.34 -21.57 1.41
N ALA A 580 -6.43 -22.64 0.63
CA ALA A 580 -6.16 -22.66 -0.80
C ALA A 580 -7.27 -23.38 -1.58
N LEU A 581 -7.76 -22.76 -2.65
CA LEU A 581 -8.78 -23.32 -3.54
C LEU A 581 -8.21 -23.52 -4.94
N SER A 582 -8.38 -24.75 -5.45
CA SER A 582 -8.03 -25.13 -6.82
C SER A 582 -8.85 -24.33 -7.83
N THR A 583 -8.19 -23.87 -8.91
CA THR A 583 -8.86 -23.21 -10.04
C THR A 583 -9.45 -24.19 -11.05
N LEU A 584 -9.35 -25.50 -10.80
CA LEU A 584 -9.76 -26.54 -11.72
C LEU A 584 -11.28 -26.68 -11.79
N GLU A 585 -11.81 -26.48 -12.98
CA GLU A 585 -13.17 -26.84 -13.36
C GLU A 585 -13.14 -27.98 -14.36
N ILE A 586 -13.89 -29.03 -14.07
CA ILE A 586 -14.06 -30.17 -14.98
C ILE A 586 -15.51 -30.24 -15.41
N ARG A 587 -15.72 -30.42 -16.71
CA ARG A 587 -17.02 -30.70 -17.29
C ARG A 587 -16.99 -32.03 -18.03
N VAL A 588 -17.98 -32.87 -17.80
CA VAL A 588 -18.20 -34.09 -18.57
C VAL A 588 -19.53 -33.97 -19.29
N ASN A 589 -19.52 -34.06 -20.62
CA ASN A 589 -20.70 -33.76 -21.46
C ASN A 589 -21.30 -32.37 -21.11
N ASP A 590 -20.47 -31.34 -20.97
CA ASP A 590 -20.82 -29.97 -20.56
C ASP A 590 -21.40 -29.82 -19.13
N ILE A 591 -21.54 -30.91 -18.38
CA ILE A 591 -22.02 -30.90 -17.00
C ILE A 591 -20.83 -30.76 -16.04
N ARG A 592 -20.92 -29.83 -15.08
CA ARG A 592 -19.87 -29.62 -14.07
C ARG A 592 -19.76 -30.80 -13.10
N TRP A 593 -18.53 -31.24 -12.89
CA TRP A 593 -18.13 -32.13 -11.81
C TRP A 593 -17.42 -31.33 -10.71
N HIS A 594 -17.47 -31.82 -9.48
CA HIS A 594 -16.99 -31.13 -8.28
C HIS A 594 -15.75 -31.82 -7.71
N GLU A 595 -14.75 -31.03 -7.35
CA GLU A 595 -13.58 -31.55 -6.66
C GLU A 595 -13.94 -31.90 -5.21
N ALA A 596 -13.59 -33.10 -4.78
CA ALA A 596 -13.75 -33.60 -3.42
C ALA A 596 -12.37 -33.86 -2.79
N PRO A 597 -12.23 -33.77 -1.46
CA PRO A 597 -10.97 -34.11 -0.78
C PRO A 597 -10.65 -35.61 -0.86
N MET A 598 -11.70 -36.44 -0.87
CA MET A 598 -11.64 -37.89 -1.03
C MET A 598 -12.92 -38.42 -1.67
N LEU A 599 -12.81 -39.55 -2.38
CA LEU A 599 -13.97 -40.25 -2.94
C LEU A 599 -14.77 -41.02 -1.88
N TYR A 600 -14.12 -41.40 -0.78
CA TYR A 600 -14.80 -42.05 0.34
C TYR A 600 -15.85 -41.10 0.94
N GLY A 601 -17.06 -41.61 1.15
CA GLY A 601 -18.21 -40.83 1.62
C GLY A 601 -19.01 -40.13 0.52
N GLN A 602 -18.58 -40.19 -0.75
CA GLN A 602 -19.39 -39.80 -1.90
C GLN A 602 -20.37 -40.92 -2.26
N THR A 603 -21.53 -40.55 -2.78
CA THR A 603 -22.59 -41.46 -3.24
C THR A 603 -22.41 -41.81 -4.73
N PRO A 604 -23.04 -42.88 -5.23
CA PRO A 604 -23.04 -43.23 -6.66
C PRO A 604 -23.54 -42.14 -7.62
N GLN A 605 -24.28 -41.14 -7.12
CA GLN A 605 -24.86 -40.04 -7.91
C GLN A 605 -24.04 -38.74 -7.80
N ASP A 606 -23.00 -38.74 -6.96
CA ASP A 606 -22.17 -37.55 -6.78
C ASP A 606 -21.16 -37.44 -7.92
N ARG A 607 -21.32 -36.41 -8.75
CA ARG A 607 -20.37 -36.01 -9.81
C ARG A 607 -19.08 -35.46 -9.20
N SER A 608 -18.30 -36.34 -8.59
CA SER A 608 -17.13 -35.97 -7.82
C SER A 608 -15.84 -36.52 -8.44
N PHE A 609 -14.77 -35.72 -8.36
CA PHE A 609 -13.42 -36.14 -8.71
C PHE A 609 -12.44 -35.71 -7.61
N ILE A 610 -11.27 -36.33 -7.57
CA ILE A 610 -10.18 -35.94 -6.69
C ILE A 610 -8.95 -35.59 -7.53
N THR A 611 -8.13 -34.67 -7.05
CA THR A 611 -6.83 -34.36 -7.67
C THR A 611 -5.68 -35.02 -6.93
N ARG A 612 -4.58 -35.30 -7.64
CA ARG A 612 -3.34 -35.83 -7.09
C ARG A 612 -2.14 -35.29 -7.85
N LEU A 613 -1.12 -34.83 -7.16
CA LEU A 613 0.14 -34.48 -7.83
C LEU A 613 0.92 -35.75 -8.22
N THR A 614 1.58 -35.75 -9.37
CA THR A 614 2.57 -36.78 -9.77
C THR A 614 3.95 -36.45 -9.22
N GLU A 615 4.94 -37.34 -9.43
CA GLU A 615 6.34 -37.03 -9.11
C GLU A 615 6.87 -35.85 -9.94
N ALA A 616 6.47 -35.79 -11.21
CA ALA A 616 6.83 -34.72 -12.14
C ALA A 616 6.10 -33.39 -11.85
N GLY A 617 5.22 -33.33 -10.84
CA GLY A 617 4.47 -32.12 -10.48
C GLY A 617 3.20 -31.87 -11.30
N ASN A 618 2.84 -32.76 -12.21
CA ASN A 618 1.58 -32.70 -12.95
C ASN A 618 0.40 -33.14 -12.09
N THR A 619 -0.79 -32.59 -12.33
CA THR A 619 -2.02 -32.97 -11.61
C THR A 619 -2.75 -34.09 -12.33
N LEU A 620 -3.01 -35.19 -11.62
CA LEU A 620 -3.89 -36.29 -12.00
C LEU A 620 -5.29 -36.02 -11.43
N VAL A 621 -6.30 -36.15 -12.28
CA VAL A 621 -7.71 -36.14 -11.92
C VAL A 621 -8.19 -37.58 -11.87
N LYS A 622 -8.79 -38.01 -10.76
CA LYS A 622 -9.34 -39.36 -10.58
C LYS A 622 -10.83 -39.30 -10.28
N PHE A 623 -11.63 -40.07 -11.03
CA PHE A 623 -13.08 -40.15 -10.89
C PHE A 623 -13.53 -41.34 -10.03
N GLY A 624 -14.84 -41.41 -9.74
CA GLY A 624 -15.47 -42.47 -8.96
C GLY A 624 -15.52 -43.84 -9.65
N ASP A 625 -16.03 -44.82 -8.93
CA ASP A 625 -16.23 -46.21 -9.36
C ASP A 625 -17.71 -46.60 -9.45
N GLY A 626 -18.62 -45.63 -9.37
CA GLY A 626 -20.07 -45.86 -9.32
C GLY A 626 -20.58 -46.27 -7.94
N HIS A 627 -19.71 -46.35 -6.92
CA HIS A 627 -20.10 -46.55 -5.52
C HIS A 627 -19.67 -45.36 -4.65
N THR A 628 -18.42 -44.93 -4.82
CA THR A 628 -17.77 -43.82 -4.12
C THR A 628 -17.61 -42.63 -5.08
N GLY A 629 -18.75 -42.13 -5.55
CA GLY A 629 -18.83 -41.15 -6.63
C GLY A 629 -19.33 -41.76 -7.94
N GLU A 630 -19.96 -40.93 -8.77
CA GLU A 630 -20.50 -41.30 -10.08
C GLU A 630 -19.41 -41.83 -11.01
N GLN A 631 -19.74 -42.90 -11.74
CA GLN A 631 -18.86 -43.44 -12.77
C GLN A 631 -18.93 -42.57 -14.02
N LEU A 632 -17.78 -42.34 -14.67
CA LEU A 632 -17.74 -41.55 -15.89
C LEU A 632 -18.60 -42.18 -17.00
N PRO A 633 -19.48 -41.40 -17.66
CA PRO A 633 -20.21 -41.89 -18.83
C PRO A 633 -19.28 -42.08 -20.03
N THR A 634 -19.58 -43.08 -20.85
CA THR A 634 -18.85 -43.30 -22.11
C THR A 634 -19.10 -42.15 -23.08
N GLY A 635 -18.02 -41.59 -23.64
CA GLY A 635 -18.12 -40.52 -24.63
C GLY A 635 -16.79 -40.25 -25.33
N ILE A 636 -16.84 -39.44 -26.39
CA ILE A 636 -15.65 -39.03 -27.16
C ILE A 636 -15.35 -37.57 -26.82
N ASN A 637 -14.11 -37.29 -26.40
CA ASN A 637 -13.63 -35.97 -26.00
C ASN A 637 -14.58 -35.28 -25.02
N ASN A 638 -15.26 -36.06 -24.20
CA ASN A 638 -16.36 -35.57 -23.38
C ASN A 638 -15.89 -34.97 -22.06
N ILE A 639 -14.59 -35.05 -21.75
CA ILE A 639 -14.02 -34.53 -20.51
C ILE A 639 -13.19 -33.28 -20.84
N ASP A 640 -13.74 -32.12 -20.52
CA ASP A 640 -13.10 -30.81 -20.65
C ASP A 640 -12.62 -30.32 -19.28
N ALA A 641 -11.41 -29.76 -19.26
CA ALA A 641 -10.84 -29.12 -18.08
C ALA A 641 -10.49 -27.67 -18.39
N ARG A 642 -10.95 -26.76 -17.54
CA ARG A 642 -10.57 -25.35 -17.52
C ARG A 642 -9.90 -25.06 -16.18
N TYR A 643 -8.69 -24.54 -16.20
CA TYR A 643 -7.92 -24.26 -15.00
C TYR A 643 -6.89 -23.18 -15.26
N ARG A 644 -6.18 -22.73 -14.22
CA ARG A 644 -5.07 -21.81 -14.38
C ARG A 644 -3.73 -22.51 -14.16
N LYS A 645 -2.70 -22.10 -14.90
CA LYS A 645 -1.31 -22.55 -14.73
C LYS A 645 -0.45 -21.41 -14.20
N GLY A 646 0.40 -21.71 -13.22
CA GLY A 646 1.28 -20.74 -12.56
C GLY A 646 0.93 -20.54 -11.10
N LEU A 647 1.92 -20.63 -10.23
CA LEU A 647 1.80 -20.48 -8.78
C LEU A 647 3.17 -20.14 -8.19
N GLY A 648 3.24 -19.97 -6.88
CA GLY A 648 4.51 -19.94 -6.18
C GLY A 648 5.07 -18.55 -5.93
N LEU A 649 6.21 -18.54 -5.25
CA LEU A 649 6.97 -17.34 -4.91
C LEU A 649 7.43 -16.54 -6.13
N ALA A 650 7.55 -17.20 -7.29
CA ALA A 650 7.87 -16.52 -8.55
C ALA A 650 6.83 -15.43 -8.88
N GLY A 651 5.58 -15.60 -8.44
CA GLY A 651 4.53 -14.60 -8.61
C GLY A 651 4.70 -13.35 -7.75
N ASN A 652 5.58 -13.31 -6.73
CA ASN A 652 5.76 -12.13 -5.87
C ASN A 652 6.63 -11.06 -6.56
N VAL A 653 6.09 -10.49 -7.64
CA VAL A 653 6.74 -9.46 -8.46
C VAL A 653 6.75 -8.12 -7.73
N ARG A 654 7.79 -7.32 -7.95
CA ARG A 654 7.95 -6.00 -7.33
C ARG A 654 6.93 -5.00 -7.88
N ALA A 655 6.79 -3.87 -7.19
CA ALA A 655 6.05 -2.74 -7.73
C ALA A 655 6.58 -2.35 -9.13
N ASP A 656 5.67 -1.92 -10.00
CA ASP A 656 5.93 -1.46 -11.36
C ASP A 656 6.55 -2.47 -12.33
N GLN A 657 6.53 -3.77 -12.00
CA GLN A 657 7.01 -4.83 -12.91
C GLN A 657 5.93 -5.30 -13.91
N LEU A 658 4.64 -5.27 -13.55
CA LEU A 658 3.53 -5.72 -14.39
C LEU A 658 3.05 -4.62 -15.34
N THR A 659 3.79 -4.42 -16.43
CA THR A 659 3.51 -3.33 -17.39
C THR A 659 3.17 -3.79 -18.80
N ASN A 660 3.42 -5.07 -19.14
CA ASN A 660 3.22 -5.56 -20.50
C ASN A 660 1.82 -6.16 -20.68
N LEU A 661 0.93 -5.43 -21.36
CA LEU A 661 -0.40 -5.92 -21.76
C LEU A 661 -0.29 -6.94 -22.89
N MET A 662 -0.80 -8.17 -22.66
CA MET A 662 -0.80 -9.21 -23.69
C MET A 662 -1.87 -9.02 -24.76
N SER A 663 -2.99 -8.39 -24.38
CA SER A 663 -4.01 -7.90 -25.30
C SER A 663 -4.28 -6.43 -25.00
N ARG A 664 -4.49 -5.63 -26.06
CA ARG A 664 -4.78 -4.20 -25.94
C ARG A 664 -6.11 -3.90 -26.64
N PRO A 665 -7.25 -4.00 -25.93
CA PRO A 665 -8.52 -3.53 -26.46
C PRO A 665 -8.44 -2.04 -26.80
N LEU A 666 -9.25 -1.58 -27.76
CA LEU A 666 -9.27 -0.19 -28.21
C LEU A 666 -9.51 0.76 -27.03
N GLY A 667 -8.67 1.77 -26.87
CA GLY A 667 -8.74 2.74 -25.77
C GLY A 667 -7.90 2.41 -24.54
N LEU A 668 -7.36 1.18 -24.42
CA LEU A 668 -6.43 0.84 -23.34
C LEU A 668 -4.99 1.21 -23.71
N LYS A 669 -4.33 2.03 -22.89
CA LYS A 669 -2.97 2.53 -23.15
C LYS A 669 -1.90 1.76 -22.38
N ALA A 670 -2.08 1.59 -21.07
CA ALA A 670 -1.07 1.01 -20.19
C ALA A 670 -1.68 0.36 -18.95
N VAL A 671 -0.85 -0.43 -18.26
CA VAL A 671 -1.12 -1.01 -16.95
C VAL A 671 0.15 -0.94 -16.10
N THR A 672 0.00 -0.85 -14.78
CA THR A 672 1.08 -1.05 -13.82
C THR A 672 0.53 -1.67 -12.52
N ASN A 673 1.40 -2.23 -11.69
CA ASN A 673 1.13 -2.59 -10.31
C ASN A 673 1.92 -1.66 -9.36
N PRO A 674 1.37 -0.53 -8.90
CA PRO A 674 2.11 0.42 -8.06
C PRO A 674 2.54 -0.16 -6.69
N LEU A 675 1.93 -1.27 -6.29
CA LEU A 675 2.36 -2.08 -5.14
C LEU A 675 2.85 -3.45 -5.63
N PRO A 676 3.78 -4.10 -4.90
CA PRO A 676 4.23 -5.44 -5.24
C PRO A 676 3.07 -6.44 -5.22
N ALA A 677 3.20 -7.52 -5.97
CA ALA A 677 2.38 -8.71 -5.79
C ALA A 677 2.91 -9.52 -4.60
N THR A 678 1.99 -10.02 -3.79
CA THR A 678 2.29 -10.66 -2.50
C THR A 678 1.42 -11.91 -2.33
N GLY A 679 1.70 -12.73 -1.31
CA GLY A 679 0.87 -13.88 -0.95
C GLY A 679 1.04 -15.11 -1.84
N GLY A 680 1.91 -15.04 -2.85
CA GLY A 680 2.35 -16.21 -3.59
C GLY A 680 3.21 -17.10 -2.70
N ASP A 681 2.96 -18.40 -2.74
CA ASP A 681 3.69 -19.36 -1.93
C ASP A 681 3.91 -20.65 -2.71
N ASN A 682 5.08 -21.26 -2.55
CA ASN A 682 5.37 -22.55 -3.16
C ASN A 682 4.59 -23.65 -2.44
N GLY A 683 4.38 -24.77 -3.13
CA GLY A 683 3.83 -25.95 -2.47
C GLY A 683 4.75 -26.43 -1.35
N GLU A 684 4.16 -27.12 -0.38
CA GLU A 684 4.86 -27.55 0.82
C GLU A 684 6.16 -28.31 0.49
N SER A 685 7.25 -27.92 1.15
CA SER A 685 8.53 -28.62 1.00
C SER A 685 8.47 -30.01 1.66
N LEU A 686 9.29 -30.94 1.19
CA LEU A 686 9.32 -32.28 1.80
C LEU A 686 9.84 -32.26 3.24
N ALA A 687 10.67 -31.28 3.61
CA ALA A 687 11.10 -31.12 5.00
C ALA A 687 9.91 -30.72 5.87
N ASN A 688 9.13 -29.71 5.44
CA ASN A 688 7.94 -29.25 6.15
C ASN A 688 6.88 -30.36 6.24
N ALA A 689 6.66 -31.11 5.14
CA ALA A 689 5.73 -32.22 5.12
C ALA A 689 6.08 -33.32 6.12
N ARG A 690 7.38 -33.58 6.38
CA ARG A 690 7.81 -34.55 7.40
C ARG A 690 7.43 -34.11 8.81
N ASP A 691 7.51 -32.81 9.08
CA ASP A 691 7.19 -32.24 10.38
C ASP A 691 5.68 -32.04 10.56
N ASN A 692 4.96 -31.72 9.48
CA ASN A 692 3.54 -31.38 9.50
C ASN A 692 2.61 -32.60 9.40
N ALA A 693 2.95 -33.62 8.60
CA ALA A 693 2.05 -34.75 8.38
C ALA A 693 1.66 -35.49 9.67
N PRO A 694 2.55 -35.76 10.65
CA PRO A 694 2.16 -36.41 11.90
C PRO A 694 1.16 -35.58 12.73
N LEU A 695 1.17 -34.25 12.57
CA LEU A 695 0.36 -33.33 13.38
C LEU A 695 -1.13 -33.47 13.07
N THR A 696 -1.52 -33.79 11.83
CA THR A 696 -2.94 -33.92 11.47
C THR A 696 -3.62 -35.10 12.17
N VAL A 697 -2.87 -36.14 12.51
CA VAL A 697 -3.38 -37.29 13.28
C VAL A 697 -3.48 -36.97 14.77
N LEU A 698 -2.68 -36.03 15.28
CA LEU A 698 -2.75 -35.58 16.66
C LEU A 698 -3.95 -34.66 16.91
N THR A 699 -4.32 -33.85 15.91
CA THR A 699 -5.38 -32.82 16.02
C THR A 699 -6.75 -33.27 15.53
N LEU A 700 -6.84 -34.28 14.65
CA LEU A 700 -8.11 -34.80 14.07
C LEU A 700 -9.02 -33.67 13.53
N ASP A 701 -8.43 -32.72 12.82
CA ASP A 701 -9.08 -31.52 12.25
C ASP A 701 -9.74 -30.57 13.29
N ARG A 702 -9.34 -30.67 14.56
CA ARG A 702 -9.77 -29.75 15.63
C ARG A 702 -8.60 -28.97 16.19
N VAL A 703 -8.85 -27.71 16.54
CA VAL A 703 -7.84 -26.81 17.11
C VAL A 703 -8.17 -26.55 18.57
N VAL A 704 -7.43 -27.19 19.50
CA VAL A 704 -7.72 -27.15 20.94
C VAL A 704 -6.54 -26.60 21.73
N SER A 705 -5.35 -27.16 21.53
CA SER A 705 -4.12 -26.77 22.22
C SER A 705 -3.44 -25.59 21.52
N LEU A 706 -2.58 -24.83 22.23
CA LEU A 706 -1.77 -23.78 21.60
C LEU A 706 -0.92 -24.31 20.44
N GLN A 707 -0.39 -25.54 20.58
CA GLN A 707 0.36 -26.18 19.51
C GLN A 707 -0.54 -26.43 18.29
N ASP A 708 -1.79 -26.84 18.49
CA ASP A 708 -2.75 -27.05 17.39
C ASP A 708 -3.01 -25.73 16.64
N PHE A 709 -3.10 -24.59 17.36
CA PHE A 709 -3.26 -23.28 16.74
C PHE A 709 -2.06 -22.91 15.86
N GLU A 710 -0.84 -23.22 16.32
CA GLU A 710 0.38 -23.02 15.52
C GLU A 710 0.40 -23.92 14.30
N ASP A 711 0.12 -25.20 14.49
CA ASP A 711 0.20 -26.22 13.46
C ASP A 711 -0.85 -25.99 12.36
N PHE A 712 -2.09 -25.72 12.76
CA PHE A 712 -3.16 -25.34 11.85
C PHE A 712 -2.81 -24.07 11.07
N SER A 713 -2.28 -23.06 11.74
CA SER A 713 -1.90 -21.80 11.09
C SER A 713 -0.75 -22.00 10.11
N ARG A 714 0.27 -22.81 10.46
CA ARG A 714 1.38 -23.17 9.54
C ARG A 714 0.90 -24.03 8.37
N ALA A 715 -0.23 -24.72 8.52
CA ALA A 715 -0.83 -25.50 7.46
C ALA A 715 -1.77 -24.68 6.54
N PHE A 716 -1.96 -23.41 6.86
CA PHE A 716 -2.77 -22.50 6.07
C PHE A 716 -1.93 -21.85 4.97
N GLY A 717 -2.37 -21.94 3.72
CA GLY A 717 -1.63 -21.42 2.57
C GLY A 717 -1.23 -19.94 2.73
N GLY A 718 0.04 -19.64 2.48
CA GLY A 718 0.61 -18.30 2.65
C GLY A 718 1.15 -18.01 4.06
N ILE A 719 1.13 -18.97 4.98
CA ILE A 719 1.72 -18.85 6.32
C ILE A 719 2.93 -19.77 6.46
N ALA A 720 4.11 -19.20 6.71
CA ALA A 720 5.35 -19.96 6.88
C ALA A 720 5.70 -20.24 8.36
N LYS A 721 5.36 -19.31 9.27
CA LYS A 721 5.58 -19.47 10.72
C LYS A 721 4.37 -19.00 11.49
N ALA A 722 4.08 -19.69 12.60
CA ALA A 722 3.07 -19.29 13.58
C ALA A 722 3.60 -19.47 15.01
N LEU A 723 3.14 -18.62 15.92
CA LEU A 723 3.31 -18.77 17.38
C LEU A 723 1.98 -18.44 18.05
N ALA A 724 1.45 -19.35 18.86
CA ALA A 724 0.21 -19.16 19.59
C ALA A 724 0.52 -18.96 21.08
N THR A 725 -0.13 -17.96 21.68
CA THR A 725 0.04 -17.65 23.11
C THR A 725 -1.30 -17.45 23.78
N TRP A 726 -1.39 -17.88 25.03
CA TRP A 726 -2.55 -17.59 25.87
C TRP A 726 -2.34 -16.24 26.57
N THR A 727 -3.15 -15.25 26.21
CA THR A 727 -2.94 -13.86 26.68
C THR A 727 -4.25 -13.13 26.91
N TRP A 728 -4.15 -11.93 27.49
CA TRP A 728 -5.28 -11.05 27.75
C TRP A 728 -5.63 -10.22 26.51
N MET A 729 -6.91 -10.22 26.15
CA MET A 729 -7.52 -9.41 25.10
C MET A 729 -8.60 -8.54 25.75
N GLY A 730 -8.20 -7.40 26.30
CA GLY A 730 -9.06 -6.58 27.14
C GLY A 730 -9.44 -7.30 28.44
N GLN A 731 -10.73 -7.56 28.66
CA GLN A 731 -11.25 -8.23 29.87
C GLN A 731 -11.34 -9.76 29.75
N HIS A 732 -11.05 -10.33 28.58
CA HIS A 732 -11.11 -11.77 28.35
C HIS A 732 -9.71 -12.34 28.09
N ARG A 733 -9.52 -13.61 28.41
CA ARG A 733 -8.34 -14.37 27.97
C ARG A 733 -8.68 -15.14 26.70
N GLY A 734 -7.71 -15.23 25.80
CA GLY A 734 -7.89 -15.90 24.52
C GLY A 734 -6.54 -16.32 23.92
N VAL A 735 -6.64 -16.90 22.72
CA VAL A 735 -5.47 -17.36 21.96
C VAL A 735 -5.06 -16.27 20.98
N PHE A 736 -3.85 -15.75 21.18
CA PHE A 736 -3.25 -14.79 20.28
C PHE A 736 -2.22 -15.49 19.40
N VAL A 737 -2.44 -15.46 18.09
CA VAL A 737 -1.58 -16.11 17.09
C VAL A 737 -0.79 -15.04 16.32
N THR A 738 0.53 -15.12 16.41
CA THR A 738 1.45 -14.35 15.56
C THR A 738 1.80 -15.17 14.33
N VAL A 739 1.66 -14.59 13.13
CA VAL A 739 1.97 -15.27 11.86
C VAL A 739 2.94 -14.47 10.97
N ALA A 740 3.75 -15.18 10.19
CA ALA A 740 4.59 -14.61 9.14
C ALA A 740 4.44 -15.41 7.85
N GLY A 741 4.51 -14.70 6.72
CA GLY A 741 4.48 -15.30 5.39
C GLY A 741 5.84 -15.86 4.98
N PRO A 742 5.91 -16.50 3.80
CA PRO A 742 7.16 -16.98 3.21
C PRO A 742 8.22 -15.87 3.15
N ASN A 743 9.50 -16.24 3.34
CA ASN A 743 10.63 -15.30 3.35
C ASN A 743 10.50 -14.11 4.34
N GLY A 744 9.60 -14.20 5.32
CA GLY A 744 9.34 -13.11 6.27
C GLY A 744 8.44 -12.01 5.73
N GLU A 745 7.61 -12.28 4.71
CA GLU A 745 6.57 -11.35 4.29
C GLU A 745 5.57 -11.09 5.42
N ALA A 746 5.12 -9.83 5.54
CA ALA A 746 4.02 -9.48 6.43
C ALA A 746 2.71 -10.01 5.84
N ILE A 747 1.82 -10.48 6.70
CA ILE A 747 0.52 -11.03 6.29
C ILE A 747 -0.49 -9.89 6.16
N GLU A 748 -1.15 -9.82 5.01
CA GLU A 748 -2.21 -8.85 4.74
C GLU A 748 -3.49 -9.14 5.53
N ALA A 749 -4.28 -8.08 5.77
CA ALA A 749 -5.50 -8.17 6.58
C ALA A 749 -6.53 -9.18 6.02
N GLU A 750 -6.61 -9.33 4.70
CA GLU A 750 -7.52 -10.30 4.07
C GLU A 750 -7.13 -11.74 4.42
N LEU A 751 -5.84 -12.09 4.33
CA LEU A 751 -5.36 -13.43 4.67
C LEU A 751 -5.52 -13.71 6.18
N ILE A 752 -5.28 -12.71 7.03
CA ILE A 752 -5.57 -12.79 8.48
C ILE A 752 -7.05 -13.10 8.72
N ALA A 753 -7.97 -12.42 8.03
CA ALA A 753 -9.40 -12.63 8.18
C ALA A 753 -9.83 -14.04 7.75
N LYS A 754 -9.29 -14.54 6.62
CA LYS A 754 -9.53 -15.90 6.12
C LYS A 754 -9.03 -16.96 7.13
N LEU A 755 -7.81 -16.82 7.65
CA LEU A 755 -7.25 -17.71 8.65
C LEU A 755 -8.06 -17.67 9.96
N LEU A 756 -8.40 -16.49 10.45
CA LEU A 756 -9.18 -16.31 11.67
C LEU A 756 -10.53 -17.03 11.57
N LYS A 757 -11.22 -16.90 10.43
CA LYS A 757 -12.51 -17.56 10.20
C LYS A 757 -12.38 -19.09 10.23
N GLN A 758 -11.30 -19.64 9.68
CA GLN A 758 -11.05 -21.08 9.72
C GLN A 758 -10.65 -21.57 11.12
N LEU A 759 -9.82 -20.83 11.85
CA LEU A 759 -9.50 -21.14 13.25
C LEU A 759 -10.76 -21.12 14.14
N GLN A 760 -11.67 -20.17 13.93
CA GLN A 760 -12.95 -20.11 14.64
C GLN A 760 -13.89 -21.28 14.28
N LYS A 761 -13.84 -21.76 13.03
CA LYS A 761 -14.65 -22.89 12.57
C LYS A 761 -14.13 -24.23 13.12
N SER A 762 -12.82 -24.39 13.22
CA SER A 762 -12.16 -25.63 13.65
C SER A 762 -11.83 -25.67 15.14
N GLY A 763 -11.92 -24.53 15.85
CA GLY A 763 -11.68 -24.40 17.29
C GLY A 763 -12.95 -24.26 18.14
N ASP A 764 -12.77 -24.00 19.44
CA ASP A 764 -13.89 -23.72 20.34
C ASP A 764 -14.48 -22.32 20.07
N PRO A 765 -15.77 -22.19 19.71
CA PRO A 765 -16.39 -20.90 19.39
C PRO A 765 -16.44 -19.90 20.55
N HIS A 766 -16.21 -20.35 21.79
CA HIS A 766 -16.22 -19.49 22.98
C HIS A 766 -14.83 -18.96 23.35
N VAL A 767 -13.77 -19.44 22.70
CA VAL A 767 -12.41 -18.94 22.94
C VAL A 767 -12.18 -17.74 22.02
N PRO A 768 -11.91 -16.54 22.57
CA PRO A 768 -11.52 -15.40 21.75
C PRO A 768 -10.20 -15.70 21.05
N ILE A 769 -10.18 -15.51 19.73
CA ILE A 769 -8.98 -15.69 18.91
C ILE A 769 -8.65 -14.37 18.25
N GLN A 770 -7.39 -13.98 18.30
CA GLN A 770 -6.86 -12.84 17.56
C GLN A 770 -5.61 -13.26 16.81
N VAL A 771 -5.53 -12.87 15.55
CA VAL A 771 -4.39 -13.17 14.68
C VAL A 771 -3.77 -11.85 14.22
N GLN A 772 -2.46 -11.74 14.28
CA GLN A 772 -1.71 -10.59 13.76
C GLN A 772 -0.44 -11.03 13.04
N SER A 773 -0.03 -10.23 12.05
CA SER A 773 1.28 -10.42 11.45
C SER A 773 2.40 -10.05 12.43
N TYR A 774 3.51 -10.76 12.34
CA TYR A 774 4.69 -10.55 13.17
C TYR A 774 5.32 -9.16 13.01
N ARG A 775 6.14 -8.79 13.99
CA ARG A 775 6.96 -7.58 13.94
C ARG A 775 8.39 -7.94 13.53
N ALA A 776 8.81 -7.49 12.35
CA ALA A 776 10.19 -7.68 11.90
C ALA A 776 11.17 -6.86 12.75
N ALA A 777 12.20 -7.51 13.26
CA ALA A 777 13.30 -6.86 13.97
C ALA A 777 14.62 -7.28 13.35
N LYS A 778 15.55 -6.34 13.20
CA LYS A 778 16.88 -6.61 12.63
C LYS A 778 18.00 -6.29 13.61
N PHE A 779 19.10 -7.04 13.52
CA PHE A 779 20.34 -6.72 14.21
C PHE A 779 21.53 -6.64 13.25
N THR A 780 22.57 -5.97 13.72
CA THR A 780 23.85 -5.76 13.01
C THR A 780 25.02 -6.04 13.94
N LEU A 781 26.19 -6.30 13.35
CA LEU A 781 27.42 -6.62 14.04
C LEU A 781 28.63 -6.05 13.28
N ALA A 782 29.74 -5.86 13.98
CA ALA A 782 31.03 -5.49 13.40
C ALA A 782 32.15 -6.17 14.18
N GLY A 783 33.27 -6.45 13.52
CA GLY A 783 34.39 -7.13 14.15
C GLY A 783 35.43 -7.61 13.15
N LYS A 784 36.39 -8.39 13.63
CA LYS A 784 37.46 -8.96 12.83
C LYS A 784 37.62 -10.45 13.12
N ILE A 785 38.03 -11.21 12.10
CA ILE A 785 38.35 -12.63 12.22
C ILE A 785 39.82 -12.87 11.92
N GLN A 786 40.48 -13.71 12.72
CA GLN A 786 41.81 -14.22 12.40
C GLN A 786 41.64 -15.52 11.62
N ILE A 787 42.26 -15.57 10.44
CA ILE A 787 42.16 -16.69 9.51
C ILE A 787 43.49 -17.45 9.53
N ASN A 788 43.44 -18.78 9.44
CA ASN A 788 44.62 -19.61 9.30
C ASN A 788 45.36 -19.22 8.00
N PRO A 789 46.67 -18.89 8.04
CA PRO A 789 47.46 -18.51 6.87
C PRO A 789 47.41 -19.49 5.69
N ASP A 790 47.12 -20.78 5.95
CA ASP A 790 47.01 -21.80 4.90
C ASP A 790 45.73 -21.66 4.03
N PHE A 791 44.77 -20.85 4.45
CA PHE A 791 43.50 -20.61 3.75
C PHE A 791 43.48 -19.23 3.06
N GLN A 792 42.77 -19.12 1.93
CA GLN A 792 42.51 -17.83 1.30
C GLN A 792 41.52 -17.00 2.12
N ALA A 793 41.95 -15.80 2.53
CA ALA A 793 41.19 -14.94 3.42
C ALA A 793 39.79 -14.58 2.90
N ASP A 794 39.68 -14.19 1.62
CA ASP A 794 38.40 -13.81 1.02
C ASP A 794 37.39 -14.97 1.00
N SER A 795 37.85 -16.19 0.68
CA SER A 795 36.98 -17.37 0.67
C SER A 795 36.47 -17.74 2.06
N VAL A 796 37.32 -17.64 3.10
CA VAL A 796 36.90 -17.91 4.49
C VAL A 796 35.96 -16.81 4.97
N LEU A 797 36.25 -15.54 4.66
CA LEU A 797 35.38 -14.43 5.03
C LEU A 797 33.99 -14.56 4.38
N ASP A 798 33.93 -14.94 3.09
CA ASP A 798 32.66 -15.21 2.41
C ASP A 798 31.92 -16.41 3.00
N ALA A 799 32.64 -17.48 3.36
CA ALA A 799 32.06 -18.64 4.05
C ALA A 799 31.47 -18.25 5.41
N VAL A 800 32.15 -17.39 6.19
CA VAL A 800 31.62 -16.82 7.45
C VAL A 800 30.37 -15.99 7.18
N LYS A 801 30.38 -15.11 6.18
CA LYS A 801 29.21 -14.30 5.82
C LYS A 801 28.02 -15.17 5.43
N GLN A 802 28.24 -16.23 4.67
CA GLN A 802 27.20 -17.19 4.29
C GLN A 802 26.67 -17.99 5.51
N ALA A 803 27.56 -18.47 6.38
CA ALA A 803 27.18 -19.18 7.60
C ALA A 803 26.31 -18.30 8.52
N MET A 804 26.68 -17.03 8.69
CA MET A 804 25.92 -16.05 9.46
C MET A 804 24.56 -15.77 8.84
N ARG A 805 24.50 -15.52 7.52
CA ARG A 805 23.23 -15.33 6.80
C ARG A 805 22.31 -16.53 6.94
N ARG A 806 22.86 -17.74 6.92
CA ARG A 806 22.07 -18.98 7.09
C ARG A 806 21.57 -19.15 8.53
N ALA A 807 22.43 -18.99 9.53
CA ALA A 807 22.10 -19.22 10.94
C ALA A 807 21.11 -18.21 11.51
N PHE A 808 21.15 -16.96 11.02
CA PHE A 808 20.27 -15.87 11.46
C PHE A 808 19.25 -15.44 10.39
N SER A 809 18.93 -16.37 9.48
CA SER A 809 17.89 -16.22 8.46
C SER A 809 16.48 -16.30 9.05
N PHE A 810 15.47 -15.91 8.26
CA PHE A 810 14.06 -16.16 8.60
C PHE A 810 13.83 -17.64 8.94
N GLU A 811 14.31 -18.56 8.10
CA GLU A 811 14.07 -20.00 8.28
C GLU A 811 14.64 -20.55 9.59
N ALA A 812 15.86 -20.17 9.94
CA ALA A 812 16.55 -20.70 11.12
C ALA A 812 16.07 -20.10 12.45
N ARG A 813 15.38 -18.95 12.43
CA ARG A 813 15.00 -18.20 13.65
C ARG A 813 13.53 -18.42 14.03
N ALA A 814 13.23 -18.42 15.32
CA ALA A 814 11.88 -18.52 15.86
C ALA A 814 11.38 -17.18 16.41
N PHE A 815 10.06 -17.02 16.53
CA PHE A 815 9.45 -15.85 17.16
C PHE A 815 9.86 -15.74 18.63
N GLY A 816 10.11 -14.51 19.10
CA GLY A 816 10.58 -14.24 20.46
C GLY A 816 12.00 -14.76 20.76
N GLN A 817 12.71 -15.33 19.78
CA GLN A 817 14.08 -15.82 19.98
C GLN A 817 15.08 -14.66 19.93
N GLY A 818 15.66 -14.33 21.09
CA GLY A 818 16.76 -13.37 21.20
C GLY A 818 18.07 -13.89 20.59
N VAL A 819 19.03 -13.00 20.31
CA VAL A 819 20.36 -13.34 19.78
C VAL A 819 21.39 -13.20 20.89
N ALA A 820 22.09 -14.30 21.19
CA ALA A 820 23.19 -14.29 22.17
C ALA A 820 24.54 -14.04 21.47
N LEU A 821 25.45 -13.33 22.15
CA LEU A 821 26.80 -13.13 21.62
C LEU A 821 27.56 -14.45 21.42
N SER A 822 27.40 -15.39 22.35
CA SER A 822 28.02 -16.72 22.27
C SER A 822 27.53 -17.52 21.06
N GLU A 823 26.26 -17.35 20.68
CA GLU A 823 25.67 -17.97 19.48
C GLU A 823 26.37 -17.43 18.22
N VAL A 824 26.49 -16.11 18.11
CA VAL A 824 27.19 -15.45 16.99
C VAL A 824 28.63 -15.92 16.88
N LEU A 825 29.38 -15.90 17.99
CA LEU A 825 30.78 -16.34 18.02
C LEU A 825 30.91 -17.82 17.62
N ALA A 826 30.04 -18.69 18.12
CA ALA A 826 30.07 -20.12 17.79
C ALA A 826 29.78 -20.40 16.32
N VAL A 827 28.88 -19.64 15.68
CA VAL A 827 28.61 -19.76 14.23
C VAL A 827 29.84 -19.38 13.42
N MET A 828 30.50 -18.26 13.76
CA MET A 828 31.70 -17.81 13.07
C MET A 828 32.88 -18.77 13.28
N GLN A 829 33.11 -19.21 14.52
CA GLN A 829 34.24 -20.07 14.90
C GLN A 829 34.16 -21.49 14.32
N ARG A 830 32.96 -21.97 13.96
CA ARG A 830 32.76 -23.30 13.33
C ARG A 830 33.18 -23.35 11.87
N VAL A 831 33.39 -22.20 11.21
CA VAL A 831 33.81 -22.16 9.81
C VAL A 831 35.27 -22.60 9.70
N THR A 832 35.52 -23.62 8.89
CA THR A 832 36.87 -24.13 8.64
C THR A 832 37.79 -22.99 8.16
N GLY A 833 38.94 -22.84 8.82
CA GLY A 833 39.91 -21.78 8.54
C GLY A 833 39.84 -20.59 9.51
N VAL A 834 38.79 -20.45 10.34
CA VAL A 834 38.72 -19.41 11.38
C VAL A 834 39.48 -19.86 12.63
N VAL A 835 40.48 -19.06 13.04
CA VAL A 835 41.29 -19.30 14.25
C VAL A 835 40.72 -18.54 15.44
N HIS A 836 40.32 -17.29 15.24
CA HIS A 836 39.82 -16.40 16.29
C HIS A 836 38.77 -15.43 15.74
N VAL A 837 37.82 -15.04 16.58
CA VAL A 837 36.76 -14.07 16.26
C VAL A 837 36.76 -12.99 17.34
N ASP A 838 36.96 -11.74 16.93
CA ASP A 838 36.89 -10.56 17.78
C ASP A 838 35.74 -9.67 17.31
N LEU A 839 34.76 -9.41 18.18
CA LEU A 839 33.57 -8.62 17.83
C LEU A 839 33.60 -7.27 18.54
N ASP A 840 33.59 -6.21 17.76
CA ASP A 840 33.54 -4.83 18.23
C ASP A 840 32.10 -4.37 18.53
N LEU A 841 31.12 -4.92 17.80
CA LEU A 841 29.74 -4.48 17.84
C LEU A 841 28.75 -5.64 17.70
N LEU A 842 27.70 -5.62 18.51
CA LEU A 842 26.50 -6.43 18.35
C LEU A 842 25.29 -5.64 18.88
N ARG A 843 24.40 -5.18 17.97
CA ARG A 843 23.25 -4.34 18.34
C ARG A 843 22.03 -4.54 17.46
N ARG A 844 20.86 -4.19 18.01
CA ARG A 844 19.57 -4.18 17.33
C ARG A 844 19.25 -2.79 16.75
N TYR A 845 18.60 -2.72 15.59
CA TYR A 845 18.12 -1.46 15.00
C TYR A 845 16.96 -0.85 15.83
N GLY A 846 16.89 0.48 15.91
CA GLY A 846 15.79 1.22 16.57
C GLY A 846 15.96 1.47 18.07
N LEU A 847 16.91 0.81 18.75
CA LEU A 847 17.31 1.17 20.11
C LEU A 847 18.42 2.23 20.04
N LEU A 848 18.02 3.51 20.07
CA LEU A 848 18.93 4.61 20.37
C LEU A 848 19.40 4.44 21.81
N LEU A 849 20.59 3.86 22.02
CA LEU A 849 21.56 4.19 23.07
C LEU A 849 22.58 3.04 23.29
N ILE A 850 23.85 3.47 23.42
CA ILE A 850 25.09 2.79 23.86
C ILE A 850 25.88 2.07 22.74
N ASN A 851 27.08 2.59 22.45
CA ASN A 851 28.15 1.90 21.73
C ASN A 851 28.63 0.70 22.57
N GLY A 852 28.68 -0.51 21.99
CA GLY A 852 29.27 -1.70 22.62
C GLY A 852 28.46 -2.99 22.45
N LEU A 853 29.05 -4.11 22.89
CA LEU A 853 28.45 -5.45 22.85
C LEU A 853 27.29 -5.60 23.85
N LYS A 854 26.03 -5.58 23.40
CA LYS A 854 24.89 -5.97 24.24
C LYS A 854 24.77 -7.50 24.35
N ARG A 855 24.47 -8.00 25.54
CA ARG A 855 24.41 -9.44 25.85
C ARG A 855 23.19 -9.75 26.75
N PRO A 856 22.16 -10.47 26.27
CA PRO A 856 21.77 -10.80 24.89
C PRO A 856 20.93 -9.69 24.20
N LEU A 857 20.73 -9.79 22.88
CA LEU A 857 19.77 -8.97 22.15
C LEU A 857 18.36 -9.58 22.26
N PRO A 858 17.39 -8.94 22.94
CA PRO A 858 16.06 -9.51 23.12
C PRO A 858 15.19 -9.41 21.86
N ALA A 859 14.33 -10.39 21.67
CA ALA A 859 13.19 -10.37 20.76
C ALA A 859 11.91 -10.52 21.59
N ALA A 860 10.91 -9.67 21.37
CA ALA A 860 9.68 -9.70 22.16
C ALA A 860 8.77 -10.88 21.76
N VAL A 861 8.16 -11.53 22.76
CA VAL A 861 6.96 -12.37 22.57
C VAL A 861 5.71 -11.47 22.49
N PRO A 862 4.51 -11.99 22.20
CA PRO A 862 3.30 -11.18 22.22
C PRO A 862 3.13 -10.47 23.57
N GLN A 863 2.95 -9.16 23.52
CA GLN A 863 2.93 -8.30 24.72
C GLN A 863 1.99 -7.12 24.54
N HIS A 864 1.48 -6.58 25.63
CA HIS A 864 0.61 -5.41 25.61
C HIS A 864 1.44 -4.12 25.67
N ASP A 865 1.11 -3.11 24.86
CA ASP A 865 1.78 -1.79 24.87
C ASP A 865 1.08 -0.72 25.74
N GLY A 866 0.04 -1.14 26.45
CA GLY A 866 -0.83 -0.29 27.26
C GLY A 866 -2.20 -0.05 26.63
N SER A 867 -2.31 -0.16 25.30
CA SER A 867 -3.58 0.02 24.57
C SER A 867 -3.92 -1.13 23.63
N ASN A 868 -2.90 -1.76 23.05
CA ASN A 868 -3.03 -2.82 22.06
C ASN A 868 -2.13 -4.00 22.43
N LEU A 869 -2.57 -5.18 22.00
CA LEU A 869 -1.75 -6.38 22.01
C LEU A 869 -0.88 -6.40 20.75
N LEU A 870 0.44 -6.46 20.95
CA LEU A 870 1.44 -6.47 19.89
C LEU A 870 1.90 -7.90 19.60
N ALA A 871 2.07 -8.22 18.32
CA ALA A 871 2.57 -9.51 17.86
C ALA A 871 4.01 -9.81 18.30
N ALA A 872 4.40 -11.08 18.25
CA ALA A 872 5.79 -11.47 18.52
C ALA A 872 6.76 -10.86 17.49
N GLU A 873 7.99 -10.64 17.91
CA GLU A 873 9.07 -10.20 17.04
C GLU A 873 9.85 -11.39 16.49
N LEU A 874 10.32 -11.27 15.26
CA LEU A 874 11.33 -12.15 14.69
C LEU A 874 12.61 -11.34 14.50
N LEU A 875 13.66 -11.69 15.24
CA LEU A 875 14.95 -11.01 15.18
C LEU A 875 15.90 -11.74 14.21
N THR A 876 16.18 -11.10 13.07
CA THR A 876 17.03 -11.62 11.99
C THR A 876 18.23 -10.72 11.71
N LEU A 877 19.25 -11.27 11.04
CA LEU A 877 20.41 -10.50 10.61
C LEU A 877 20.03 -9.56 9.47
N ASP A 878 20.46 -8.30 9.54
CA ASP A 878 20.27 -7.36 8.44
C ASP A 878 21.11 -7.74 7.21
N PRO A 879 20.55 -7.83 5.99
CA PRO A 879 21.28 -8.26 4.80
C PRO A 879 22.57 -7.46 4.50
N ALA A 880 22.59 -6.17 4.85
CA ALA A 880 23.73 -5.26 4.67
C ALA A 880 24.68 -5.18 5.88
N ALA A 881 24.41 -5.90 6.98
CA ALA A 881 25.17 -5.72 8.23
C ALA A 881 26.59 -6.29 8.21
N LEU A 882 26.93 -7.16 7.27
CA LEU A 882 28.19 -7.92 7.32
C LEU A 882 29.36 -7.22 6.61
N ASP A 883 29.16 -6.03 6.07
CA ASP A 883 30.21 -5.27 5.37
C ASP A 883 31.27 -4.72 6.34
N GLN A 884 30.98 -4.73 7.64
CA GLN A 884 31.87 -4.29 8.72
C GLN A 884 32.66 -5.45 9.36
N LEU A 885 32.65 -6.64 8.76
CA LEU A 885 33.52 -7.75 9.14
C LEU A 885 34.83 -7.69 8.35
N GLY A 886 35.95 -7.59 9.06
CA GLY A 886 37.29 -7.56 8.50
C GLY A 886 38.15 -8.76 8.89
N VAL A 887 39.38 -8.80 8.37
CA VAL A 887 40.41 -9.77 8.79
C VAL A 887 41.33 -9.10 9.81
N LEU A 888 41.67 -9.80 10.89
CA LEU A 888 42.72 -9.40 11.81
C LEU A 888 44.07 -9.56 11.11
N SER A 889 44.77 -8.43 10.93
CA SER A 889 46.12 -8.35 10.36
C SER A 889 47.16 -9.01 11.24
#